data_AF-A0A8B8I588-F1
#
_entry.id   AF-A0A8B8I588-F1
#
_cell.length_a   1.000
_cell.length_b   1.000
_cell.length_c   1.000
_cell.angle_alpha   90.00
_cell.angle_beta   90.00
_cell.angle_gamma   90.00
#
_symmetry.space_group_name_H-M   'P 1'
#
loop_
_entity.id
_entity.type
_entity.pdbx_description
1 polymer ?
#
loop_
_entity_poly.entity_id
_entity_poly.type
_entity_poly.pdbx_seq_one_letter_code
_entity_poly.pdbx_strand_id
1 'polypeptide(L)'
;MVREAAFALLLLATATSHKHDPPLILTSLDRDTSNMSLMLVDIAYHDSEEHYTTLDKYYRNKRESHSLIGTFDISKLFKKRNRIKQEEAQASASSLRSKDIHTTLGEAIALSASKDTIDSDRIFYTNETTISTERTTTTPQTTRSTVVSETHFTANIKVTDKPAQTSSVQNKPKTRNKESRKSKSVANTKIKTKNNSKGNDLSKRRETRVINKKKAENDSIWPVKHAAVLEGDIVLGGLMMVHGRASGNSGGSVARCGPLMPQGGVQALEAMLFALDEAERAGLAVPGVKLGALVLDDCDSDTRGLEMALDFIKGSISNIDDEEYACNATAVRKVISGVVGAASSVTSVQVANLLRLFKIPQVSFFSTSPELSNKARFEYFTRTIPSDLHQVRAMVEIVKKFGWRYVSIIYEESNYGIKAFEELETLLLRDDICIAVKERLAKDSGAADENAYDAIVERLLSRPRARGVIVFGSDQEVAGVMAAVRRRGAAQTFSWVGSDGWSARALVAAGNEPVVEGTISVQPQANPVRGFREYFFTLTPQNNFRNPWFVEFWEEQFRCRYAGSPRSKNNAKYLPCTGRERLSAENTEFEAQLQFVADAVWAFVFAIRDMHRDVCGGKPGLCEAMRPVSGPTLLRYLRQVRFIGLSGDEFHFDAHGDGPARYNILHFKQVTRGVYRWIRVGRYLDGELQLDMDEIQFKWEEPHHPESVCSAECELGQAKQYVEGESCCWHCFNCTQYEIRSPVSETACMECARGTLPDSRRMQCAPVPELYLQPTSPAAIGAMTFSALGILLTMLVGGVWVARSSTPVVRASGRELSFVLLAGILMCYLVTFALVLRPTDFLCSLQRFCTGFCFTVIYAALLTKTNRIARIFDASKHSARRPSLISPKSQLLICSILVSIQIVIVVVWQLASPARAIHHYPTREDNMLVCDSYVDASYTIAFFYPVVLIVICTVYAVLTRKIPEAFNESKHIGFTMYTTCVIWLAFVPLYFGTASHVPLRVTSMAVTISLSASVTLACLFAPKMYIILIRPERNVRGNLMPSRWRSGRGGRGAAPGAVCAALVGAAPLPRPATTPSTDLSTLDATEPSTSTDRQVQTEELSPTQNNGMIERNGLCLDPKKLAELTAGLPTFEEANGAALRRRAAAEPALRVAVAVVGARPAL
;
A
#
# COMPACT_ATOMS: atom_id res chain seq x y z
N MET A 1 20.34 -49.90 56.04
CA MET A 1 20.76 -48.48 55.92
C MET A 1 21.38 -48.14 54.55
N VAL A 2 22.69 -48.22 54.26
CA VAL A 2 23.19 -47.81 52.91
C VAL A 2 22.51 -48.60 51.78
N ARG A 3 22.29 -49.90 51.98
CA ARG A 3 21.57 -50.78 51.04
C ARG A 3 20.07 -50.50 50.92
N GLU A 4 19.46 -49.81 51.89
CA GLU A 4 18.04 -49.44 51.88
C GLU A 4 17.84 -48.04 51.27
N ALA A 5 18.79 -47.13 51.44
CA ALA A 5 18.82 -45.87 50.71
C ALA A 5 18.93 -46.11 49.18
N ALA A 6 19.74 -47.09 48.78
CA ALA A 6 19.79 -47.54 47.38
C ALA A 6 18.47 -48.17 46.88
N PHE A 7 17.75 -48.89 47.74
CA PHE A 7 16.47 -49.53 47.39
C PHE A 7 15.34 -48.50 47.26
N ALA A 8 15.31 -47.47 48.10
CA ALA A 8 14.39 -46.34 47.98
C ALA A 8 14.63 -45.51 46.71
N LEU A 9 15.89 -45.35 46.29
CA LEU A 9 16.25 -44.71 45.02
C LEU A 9 15.81 -45.54 43.79
N LEU A 10 15.89 -46.88 43.85
CA LEU A 10 15.36 -47.73 42.78
C LEU A 10 13.83 -47.69 42.67
N LEU A 11 13.10 -47.66 43.80
CA LEU A 11 11.64 -47.62 43.82
C LEU A 11 11.05 -46.29 43.29
N LEU A 12 11.80 -45.18 43.39
CA LEU A 12 11.41 -43.90 42.78
C LEU A 12 11.63 -43.89 41.25
N ALA A 13 12.54 -44.71 40.73
CA ALA A 13 12.83 -44.79 39.30
C ALA A 13 11.85 -45.69 38.52
N THR A 14 11.16 -46.62 39.19
CA THR A 14 10.21 -47.54 38.54
C THR A 14 8.76 -47.05 38.52
N ALA A 15 8.46 -45.91 39.17
CA ALA A 15 7.10 -45.37 39.26
C ALA A 15 6.69 -44.42 38.10
N THR A 16 7.60 -44.08 37.19
CA THR A 16 7.37 -43.07 36.13
C THR A 16 7.25 -43.65 34.72
N SER A 17 6.99 -44.96 34.58
CA SER A 17 6.78 -45.60 33.28
C SER A 17 5.50 -46.44 33.27
N HIS A 18 4.35 -45.80 33.05
CA HIS A 18 3.21 -46.44 32.40
C HIS A 18 2.20 -45.44 31.82
N LYS A 19 1.98 -45.57 30.50
CA LYS A 19 0.82 -45.12 29.68
C LYS A 19 0.08 -43.83 30.00
N HIS A 20 -0.03 -42.97 28.98
CA HIS A 20 -1.31 -42.31 28.65
C HIS A 20 -1.49 -42.16 27.14
N ASP A 21 -2.54 -42.80 26.61
CA ASP A 21 -3.11 -42.51 25.29
C ASP A 21 -3.90 -41.17 25.35
N PRO A 22 -3.99 -40.39 24.27
CA PRO A 22 -4.77 -39.14 24.25
C PRO A 22 -6.27 -39.39 23.96
N PRO A 23 -7.19 -38.60 24.55
CA PRO A 23 -8.62 -38.70 24.26
C PRO A 23 -9.02 -37.92 22.99
N LEU A 24 -9.90 -38.53 22.19
CA LEU A 24 -10.61 -37.89 21.07
C LEU A 24 -11.85 -37.14 21.56
N ILE A 25 -12.15 -35.99 20.94
CA ILE A 25 -13.44 -35.29 21.06
C ILE A 25 -14.05 -35.18 19.65
N LEU A 26 -15.35 -35.49 19.52
CA LEU A 26 -16.13 -35.39 18.28
C LEU A 26 -16.67 -33.97 18.04
N THR A 27 -16.79 -33.56 16.77
CA THR A 27 -18.08 -33.15 16.12
C THR A 27 -17.93 -32.93 14.59
N SER A 28 -18.92 -33.42 13.80
CA SER A 28 -19.32 -33.09 12.39
C SER A 28 -18.25 -33.01 11.27
N LEU A 29 -18.27 -33.83 10.20
CA LEU A 29 -19.19 -33.81 9.02
C LEU A 29 -19.14 -32.45 8.28
N ASP A 30 -18.86 -32.36 6.97
CA ASP A 30 -19.35 -33.22 5.86
C ASP A 30 -18.30 -33.48 4.71
N ARG A 31 -18.72 -34.25 3.70
CA ARG A 31 -18.15 -34.67 2.40
C ARG A 31 -17.23 -33.67 1.64
N ASP A 32 -16.34 -34.08 0.71
CA ASP A 32 -16.49 -35.15 -0.30
C ASP A 32 -15.18 -35.69 -0.93
N THR A 33 -15.28 -36.80 -1.68
CA THR A 33 -14.34 -37.37 -2.69
C THR A 33 -12.97 -38.01 -2.32
N SER A 34 -12.99 -39.35 -2.24
CA SER A 34 -12.26 -40.29 -3.12
C SER A 34 -10.73 -40.17 -3.37
N ASN A 35 -9.92 -40.98 -2.67
CA ASN A 35 -9.36 -42.22 -3.27
C ASN A 35 -8.61 -43.10 -2.25
N MET A 36 -8.52 -44.40 -2.57
CA MET A 36 -8.05 -45.47 -1.67
C MET A 36 -6.93 -46.28 -2.32
N SER A 37 -5.80 -46.50 -1.63
CA SER A 37 -5.04 -47.76 -1.69
C SER A 37 -3.99 -47.94 -0.58
N LEU A 38 -3.88 -49.21 -0.17
CA LEU A 38 -2.95 -49.88 0.75
C LEU A 38 -1.49 -49.86 0.23
N MET A 39 -0.40 -50.24 0.94
CA MET A 39 -0.18 -50.94 2.23
C MET A 39 1.31 -50.81 2.70
N LEU A 40 1.58 -51.09 3.99
CA LEU A 40 2.85 -51.61 4.62
C LEU A 40 4.15 -50.76 4.47
N VAL A 41 4.88 -50.34 5.53
CA VAL A 41 5.61 -51.11 6.58
C VAL A 41 6.80 -51.88 5.94
N ASP A 42 8.08 -51.61 6.23
CA ASP A 42 8.78 -51.68 7.54
C ASP A 42 10.21 -51.02 7.53
N ILE A 43 10.80 -50.73 8.72
CA ILE A 43 12.24 -50.88 9.18
C ILE A 43 13.40 -50.35 8.26
N ALA A 44 14.55 -49.71 8.64
CA ALA A 44 15.30 -49.30 9.86
C ALA A 44 16.30 -48.16 9.44
N TYR A 45 16.73 -47.14 10.24
CA TYR A 45 17.62 -47.06 11.44
C TYR A 45 19.13 -46.73 11.15
N HIS A 46 19.74 -45.87 11.99
CA HIS A 46 21.15 -45.34 12.03
C HIS A 46 21.56 -44.31 10.93
N ASP A 47 22.07 -43.10 11.28
CA ASP A 47 23.41 -42.68 11.83
C ASP A 47 24.58 -42.80 10.82
N SER A 48 25.63 -41.97 10.80
CA SER A 48 26.04 -40.77 11.58
C SER A 48 27.23 -40.08 10.87
N GLU A 49 27.55 -38.81 11.21
CA GLU A 49 28.89 -38.18 11.04
C GLU A 49 29.51 -38.13 9.59
N GLU A 50 30.68 -37.53 9.33
CA GLU A 50 31.17 -36.15 9.59
C GLU A 50 32.36 -35.87 8.62
N HIS A 51 32.57 -34.60 8.23
CA HIS A 51 33.89 -34.00 7.91
C HIS A 51 34.74 -34.28 6.62
N TYR A 52 35.60 -33.28 6.34
CA TYR A 52 36.84 -33.17 5.51
C TYR A 52 36.86 -33.10 3.94
N THR A 53 36.99 -31.85 3.46
CA THR A 53 37.98 -31.29 2.47
C THR A 53 38.17 -31.79 1.03
N THR A 54 37.94 -30.86 0.09
CA THR A 54 38.77 -30.45 -1.09
C THR A 54 39.89 -31.36 -1.63
N LEU A 55 39.84 -31.68 -2.93
CA LEU A 55 40.93 -31.36 -3.88
C LEU A 55 40.51 -31.34 -5.37
N ASP A 56 41.50 -31.08 -6.23
CA ASP A 56 41.52 -30.36 -7.50
C ASP A 56 41.10 -31.13 -8.79
N LYS A 57 40.71 -30.34 -9.81
CA LYS A 57 40.90 -30.51 -11.27
C LYS A 57 41.10 -31.91 -11.89
N TYR A 58 40.30 -32.18 -12.95
CA TYR A 58 40.86 -32.70 -14.21
C TYR A 58 40.24 -32.04 -15.46
N TYR A 59 41.09 -31.63 -16.40
CA TYR A 59 40.76 -31.17 -17.76
C TYR A 59 40.24 -32.37 -18.62
N ARG A 60 39.68 -32.27 -19.84
CA ARG A 60 40.12 -31.43 -20.98
C ARG A 60 39.12 -31.46 -22.17
N ASN A 61 38.94 -30.31 -22.81
CA ASN A 61 38.58 -30.03 -24.22
C ASN A 61 37.61 -30.94 -25.02
N LYS A 62 36.65 -30.26 -25.68
CA LYS A 62 36.73 -30.12 -27.14
C LYS A 62 36.49 -28.66 -27.56
N ARG A 63 37.25 -28.18 -28.55
CA ARG A 63 37.32 -26.80 -29.04
C ARG A 63 37.42 -26.85 -30.56
N GLU A 64 36.72 -25.96 -31.27
CA GLU A 64 36.95 -25.38 -32.62
C GLU A 64 35.60 -24.77 -33.09
N SER A 65 35.40 -23.43 -33.15
CA SER A 65 35.87 -22.41 -34.14
C SER A 65 35.07 -22.42 -35.46
N HIS A 66 34.71 -21.32 -36.16
CA HIS A 66 34.88 -19.84 -36.06
C HIS A 66 33.86 -19.17 -37.05
N SER A 67 33.55 -17.86 -37.11
CA SER A 67 33.73 -16.65 -36.27
C SER A 67 32.80 -15.50 -36.81
N LEU A 68 33.27 -14.23 -36.90
CA LEU A 68 32.67 -13.05 -37.58
C LEU A 68 31.24 -12.64 -37.14
N ILE A 69 30.99 -11.89 -36.06
CA ILE A 69 31.61 -10.64 -35.52
C ILE A 69 31.40 -9.40 -36.40
N GLY A 70 30.60 -8.47 -35.84
CA GLY A 70 30.62 -7.03 -36.12
C GLY A 70 30.30 -6.27 -34.82
N THR A 71 31.34 -5.93 -34.05
CA THR A 71 31.23 -5.17 -32.79
C THR A 71 30.77 -3.73 -33.04
N PHE A 72 29.87 -3.20 -32.20
CA PHE A 72 29.55 -1.77 -32.20
C PHE A 72 30.17 -1.04 -31.02
N ASP A 73 30.81 0.09 -31.32
CA ASP A 73 31.69 0.86 -30.45
C ASP A 73 30.95 2.07 -29.84
N ILE A 74 31.08 2.24 -28.51
CA ILE A 74 30.40 3.27 -27.71
C ILE A 74 31.09 4.65 -27.83
N SER A 75 32.23 4.77 -28.51
CA SER A 75 33.02 6.01 -28.64
C SER A 75 32.39 7.14 -29.50
N LYS A 76 31.27 6.91 -30.22
CA LYS A 76 30.70 7.87 -31.19
C LYS A 76 29.49 8.70 -30.75
N LEU A 77 28.91 8.47 -29.56
CA LEU A 77 27.69 9.17 -29.13
C LEU A 77 27.89 10.59 -28.58
N PHE A 78 29.12 11.02 -28.26
CA PHE A 78 29.38 12.33 -27.65
C PHE A 78 29.78 13.48 -28.60
N LYS A 79 29.76 13.27 -29.94
CA LYS A 79 30.24 14.29 -30.90
C LYS A 79 29.19 14.87 -31.87
N LYS A 80 27.89 14.67 -31.61
CA LYS A 80 26.79 15.23 -32.43
C LYS A 80 25.74 16.06 -31.65
N ARG A 81 26.02 16.47 -30.41
CA ARG A 81 25.15 17.37 -29.61
C ARG A 81 25.65 18.84 -29.52
N ASN A 82 26.87 19.12 -30.01
CA ASN A 82 27.51 20.44 -29.96
C ASN A 82 27.62 21.16 -31.33
N ARG A 83 26.74 20.87 -32.30
CA ARG A 83 26.73 21.58 -33.60
C ARG A 83 25.36 22.13 -34.03
N ILE A 84 24.44 22.29 -33.07
CA ILE A 84 23.14 22.98 -33.28
C ILE A 84 22.93 24.11 -32.23
N LYS A 85 23.80 24.21 -31.20
CA LYS A 85 23.80 25.32 -30.23
C LYS A 85 24.77 26.46 -30.57
N GLN A 86 25.08 26.66 -31.86
CA GLN A 86 26.07 27.67 -32.28
C GLN A 86 25.69 28.49 -33.53
N GLU A 87 24.46 28.35 -34.04
CA GLU A 87 23.95 29.16 -35.18
C GLU A 87 22.78 30.10 -34.81
N GLU A 88 22.20 30.00 -33.60
CA GLU A 88 21.12 30.90 -33.12
C GLU A 88 21.60 32.02 -32.17
N ALA A 89 22.91 32.14 -31.92
CA ALA A 89 23.49 33.15 -31.02
C ALA A 89 24.03 34.40 -31.74
N GLN A 90 23.87 34.50 -33.07
CA GLN A 90 24.52 35.55 -33.88
C GLN A 90 23.63 36.08 -35.03
N ALA A 91 22.38 36.43 -34.71
CA ALA A 91 21.54 37.24 -35.58
C ALA A 91 20.72 38.27 -34.78
N SER A 92 21.33 39.43 -34.55
CA SER A 92 20.67 40.71 -34.27
C SER A 92 19.67 40.78 -33.10
N ALA A 93 20.24 40.87 -31.90
CA ALA A 93 19.88 42.02 -31.06
C ALA A 93 20.32 43.31 -31.78
N SER A 94 19.38 44.08 -32.35
CA SER A 94 19.67 45.39 -32.96
C SER A 94 18.52 46.41 -32.80
N SER A 95 18.15 46.72 -31.56
CA SER A 95 17.65 48.05 -31.19
C SER A 95 17.71 48.24 -29.67
N LEU A 96 18.72 49.00 -29.22
CA LEU A 96 18.97 49.36 -27.84
C LEU A 96 18.91 50.89 -27.76
N ARG A 97 17.93 51.46 -27.04
CA ARG A 97 17.99 52.72 -26.23
C ARG A 97 16.69 53.54 -26.21
N SER A 98 16.03 53.53 -25.05
CA SER A 98 15.60 54.70 -24.25
C SER A 98 14.68 54.22 -23.12
N LYS A 99 14.68 54.77 -21.91
CA LYS A 99 15.60 55.69 -21.20
C LYS A 99 15.23 55.59 -19.71
N ASP A 100 16.18 55.76 -18.79
CA ASP A 100 15.89 55.81 -17.35
C ASP A 100 15.08 57.06 -16.97
N ILE A 101 14.07 56.91 -16.09
CA ILE A 101 13.51 58.00 -15.28
C ILE A 101 13.26 57.50 -13.83
N HIS A 102 13.46 58.42 -12.89
CA HIS A 102 13.56 58.25 -11.45
C HIS A 102 12.31 57.77 -10.68
N THR A 103 12.58 57.26 -9.49
CA THR A 103 11.72 57.16 -8.31
C THR A 103 11.13 58.50 -7.83
N THR A 104 9.88 58.52 -7.33
CA THR A 104 9.48 59.05 -5.99
C THR A 104 7.95 59.03 -5.73
N LEU A 105 7.58 58.76 -4.47
CA LEU A 105 6.29 59.04 -3.76
C LEU A 105 4.95 58.54 -4.40
N GLY A 106 3.88 58.29 -3.66
CA GLY A 106 3.61 58.45 -2.22
C GLY A 106 2.18 58.98 -2.00
N GLU A 107 1.51 58.59 -0.90
CA GLU A 107 0.15 59.02 -0.46
C GLU A 107 -1.07 58.51 -1.28
N ALA A 108 -2.29 58.38 -0.75
CA ALA A 108 -2.75 58.12 0.64
C ALA A 108 -4.23 57.67 0.68
N ILE A 109 -4.58 56.87 1.70
CA ILE A 109 -5.81 56.86 2.54
C ILE A 109 -7.14 57.39 1.94
N ALA A 110 -8.15 56.52 1.83
CA ALA A 110 -9.51 56.65 2.44
C ALA A 110 -10.37 55.41 2.09
N LEU A 111 -10.85 54.59 3.04
CA LEU A 111 -12.05 54.81 3.87
C LEU A 111 -13.34 55.12 3.08
N SER A 112 -14.11 54.07 2.81
CA SER A 112 -15.50 54.07 3.29
C SER A 112 -15.90 52.65 3.72
N ALA A 113 -16.36 52.55 4.97
CA ALA A 113 -17.15 51.41 5.44
C ALA A 113 -18.56 51.95 5.68
N SER A 114 -19.58 51.23 5.22
CA SER A 114 -20.94 51.42 5.74
C SER A 114 -21.37 50.11 6.36
N LYS A 115 -21.66 50.16 7.66
CA LYS A 115 -22.65 49.27 8.27
C LYS A 115 -24.03 49.68 7.77
N ASP A 116 -24.98 48.75 7.85
CA ASP A 116 -26.22 48.86 8.66
C ASP A 116 -27.17 47.71 8.25
N THR A 117 -27.33 46.71 9.12
CA THR A 117 -28.40 46.56 10.13
C THR A 117 -29.80 46.27 9.55
N ILE A 118 -30.22 45.02 9.77
CA ILE A 118 -31.55 44.55 10.21
C ILE A 118 -32.71 45.54 10.02
N ASP A 119 -33.72 45.13 9.24
CA ASP A 119 -35.12 45.33 9.64
C ASP A 119 -35.99 44.12 9.22
N SER A 120 -37.22 44.07 9.73
CA SER A 120 -38.01 42.86 9.98
C SER A 120 -39.35 42.86 9.23
N ASP A 121 -40.06 41.74 9.34
CA ASP A 121 -41.51 41.59 9.15
C ASP A 121 -42.16 41.94 7.79
N ARG A 122 -42.76 40.91 7.17
CA ARG A 122 -44.22 40.92 7.02
C ARG A 122 -44.85 39.54 6.96
N ILE A 123 -45.79 39.34 7.89
CA ILE A 123 -46.66 38.18 8.03
C ILE A 123 -47.83 38.28 7.04
N PHE A 124 -48.24 37.15 6.46
CA PHE A 124 -49.67 36.92 6.16
C PHE A 124 -50.01 35.43 6.39
N TYR A 125 -50.87 35.19 7.38
CA TYR A 125 -51.57 33.92 7.58
C TYR A 125 -52.87 33.91 6.77
N THR A 126 -53.23 32.75 6.21
CA THR A 126 -54.63 32.36 6.04
C THR A 126 -54.81 30.88 6.38
N ASN A 127 -55.77 30.62 7.25
CA ASN A 127 -55.98 29.36 7.98
C ASN A 127 -56.50 28.19 7.13
N GLU A 128 -56.14 26.99 7.58
CA GLU A 128 -56.99 25.82 7.91
C GLU A 128 -58.32 25.59 7.18
N THR A 129 -58.52 24.34 6.75
CA THR A 129 -59.67 23.51 7.20
C THR A 129 -59.27 22.02 7.18
N THR A 130 -59.68 21.27 8.20
CA THR A 130 -59.35 19.85 8.45
C THR A 130 -60.64 19.00 8.46
N ILE A 131 -60.58 17.73 8.93
CA ILE A 131 -61.70 16.78 9.20
C ILE A 131 -62.12 15.98 7.94
N SER A 132 -61.64 14.73 7.73
CA SER A 132 -62.06 13.41 8.29
C SER A 132 -63.41 12.90 7.73
N THR A 133 -63.76 11.60 7.64
CA THR A 133 -63.34 10.36 8.36
C THR A 133 -63.85 9.11 7.58
N GLU A 134 -63.24 7.92 7.82
CA GLU A 134 -63.86 6.57 7.69
C GLU A 134 -64.40 6.07 6.31
N ARG A 135 -64.71 4.78 6.04
CA ARG A 135 -64.19 3.44 6.45
C ARG A 135 -64.92 2.39 5.56
N THR A 136 -64.46 1.14 5.54
CA THR A 136 -65.24 -0.11 5.27
C THR A 136 -65.29 -0.65 3.83
N THR A 137 -65.75 -1.91 3.70
CA THR A 137 -65.27 -2.94 2.76
C THR A 137 -66.37 -3.64 1.95
N THR A 138 -65.95 -4.43 0.95
CA THR A 138 -66.61 -5.63 0.34
C THR A 138 -67.88 -5.47 -0.54
N THR A 139 -67.70 -5.67 -1.87
CA THR A 139 -68.38 -6.63 -2.82
C THR A 139 -69.81 -7.18 -2.52
N PRO A 140 -70.68 -7.54 -3.51
CA PRO A 140 -70.34 -8.15 -4.84
C PRO A 140 -71.33 -7.93 -6.05
N GLN A 141 -71.13 -8.72 -7.14
CA GLN A 141 -72.11 -9.26 -8.13
C GLN A 141 -72.64 -8.47 -9.37
N THR A 142 -72.00 -8.75 -10.53
CA THR A 142 -72.53 -9.37 -11.78
C THR A 142 -73.93 -9.07 -12.37
N THR A 143 -73.97 -8.54 -13.61
CA THR A 143 -74.84 -8.92 -14.79
C THR A 143 -74.41 -8.06 -15.99
N ARG A 144 -73.83 -8.54 -17.11
CA ARG A 144 -74.22 -9.49 -18.18
C ARG A 144 -75.14 -8.89 -19.27
N SER A 145 -74.53 -8.45 -20.39
CA SER A 145 -75.16 -8.35 -21.72
C SER A 145 -74.16 -8.64 -22.84
N THR A 146 -74.62 -9.33 -23.88
CA THR A 146 -73.86 -9.97 -24.99
C THR A 146 -73.66 -9.09 -26.23
N VAL A 147 -72.64 -9.41 -27.05
CA VAL A 147 -72.71 -9.75 -28.51
C VAL A 147 -71.33 -10.32 -28.95
N VAL A 148 -71.25 -10.98 -30.11
CA VAL A 148 -70.34 -12.12 -30.43
C VAL A 148 -69.52 -11.94 -31.72
N SER A 149 -68.27 -12.43 -31.75
CA SER A 149 -67.68 -13.33 -32.78
C SER A 149 -66.29 -13.81 -32.29
N GLU A 150 -66.14 -15.10 -31.93
CA GLU A 150 -65.57 -16.19 -32.76
C GLU A 150 -64.02 -16.22 -32.77
N THR A 151 -63.28 -17.03 -32.01
CA THR A 151 -63.18 -18.51 -31.79
C THR A 151 -62.13 -19.24 -32.65
N HIS A 152 -61.27 -19.98 -31.95
CA HIS A 152 -60.23 -20.90 -32.44
C HIS A 152 -60.71 -21.94 -33.48
N PHE A 153 -59.78 -22.46 -34.30
CA PHE A 153 -59.44 -23.89 -34.24
C PHE A 153 -58.05 -24.23 -34.81
N THR A 154 -57.53 -25.40 -34.44
CA THR A 154 -56.20 -25.98 -34.73
C THR A 154 -56.21 -26.95 -35.93
N ALA A 155 -55.06 -27.19 -36.59
CA ALA A 155 -54.50 -28.56 -36.78
C ALA A 155 -53.19 -28.63 -37.59
N ASN A 156 -52.19 -29.33 -37.01
CA ASN A 156 -51.27 -30.32 -37.58
C ASN A 156 -51.08 -30.48 -39.11
N ILE A 157 -49.83 -30.71 -39.54
CA ILE A 157 -49.38 -32.06 -39.99
C ILE A 157 -47.85 -32.19 -39.87
N LYS A 158 -47.41 -33.43 -39.64
CA LYS A 158 -46.03 -33.87 -39.38
C LYS A 158 -45.64 -34.83 -40.50
N VAL A 159 -44.59 -34.56 -41.27
CA VAL A 159 -44.00 -35.53 -42.21
C VAL A 159 -42.49 -35.54 -42.04
N THR A 160 -41.94 -36.75 -42.04
CA THR A 160 -40.52 -37.07 -41.92
C THR A 160 -39.78 -36.79 -43.24
N ASP A 161 -38.46 -36.55 -43.18
CA ASP A 161 -37.53 -37.57 -43.69
C ASP A 161 -36.05 -37.24 -43.37
N LYS A 162 -35.24 -38.30 -43.39
CA LYS A 162 -33.79 -38.33 -43.13
C LYS A 162 -33.11 -39.10 -44.31
N PRO A 163 -31.78 -39.31 -44.35
CA PRO A 163 -30.98 -38.89 -45.50
C PRO A 163 -30.48 -40.02 -46.41
N ALA A 164 -30.06 -39.67 -47.63
CA ALA A 164 -29.14 -40.43 -48.49
C ALA A 164 -28.39 -39.45 -49.40
N GLN A 165 -27.06 -39.30 -49.28
CA GLN A 165 -25.99 -40.11 -49.92
C GLN A 165 -25.84 -39.94 -51.44
N THR A 166 -24.70 -39.33 -51.82
CA THR A 166 -23.82 -39.70 -52.95
C THR A 166 -22.52 -38.90 -52.76
N SER A 167 -21.45 -39.49 -52.19
CA SER A 167 -20.32 -40.09 -52.92
C SER A 167 -19.73 -39.16 -54.00
N SER A 168 -18.56 -38.53 -53.83
CA SER A 168 -17.20 -39.12 -53.94
C SER A 168 -16.92 -39.73 -55.34
N VAL A 169 -15.77 -39.60 -56.00
CA VAL A 169 -14.40 -39.32 -55.53
C VAL A 169 -13.42 -39.07 -56.71
N GLN A 170 -12.25 -38.44 -56.49
CA GLN A 170 -11.02 -38.48 -57.34
C GLN A 170 -11.09 -37.87 -58.79
N ASN A 171 -10.01 -37.43 -59.46
CA ASN A 171 -8.57 -37.68 -59.26
C ASN A 171 -7.63 -36.51 -59.67
N LYS A 172 -6.37 -36.57 -59.18
CA LYS A 172 -5.17 -35.73 -59.48
C LYS A 172 -4.38 -36.33 -60.70
N PRO A 173 -3.13 -35.92 -61.06
CA PRO A 173 -2.49 -34.59 -61.27
C PRO A 173 -1.51 -34.54 -62.51
N LYS A 174 -0.63 -33.50 -62.59
CA LYS A 174 0.68 -33.41 -63.32
C LYS A 174 0.65 -33.16 -64.85
N THR A 175 1.62 -32.51 -65.53
CA THR A 175 2.79 -31.63 -65.22
C THR A 175 3.38 -31.08 -66.53
N ARG A 176 3.96 -29.85 -66.55
CA ARG A 176 5.36 -29.63 -67.03
C ARG A 176 5.93 -28.24 -66.75
N ASN A 177 7.22 -28.22 -66.43
CA ASN A 177 8.05 -27.03 -66.16
C ASN A 177 8.49 -26.33 -67.47
N LYS A 178 8.84 -25.03 -67.37
CA LYS A 178 10.24 -24.60 -67.56
C LYS A 178 10.51 -23.17 -67.06
N GLU A 179 11.75 -22.93 -66.67
CA GLU A 179 12.23 -21.74 -65.99
C GLU A 179 13.29 -20.97 -66.80
N SER A 180 13.41 -19.67 -66.49
CA SER A 180 14.66 -18.89 -66.35
C SER A 180 15.14 -17.91 -67.44
N ARG A 181 15.47 -16.71 -66.92
CA ARG A 181 16.62 -15.80 -67.20
C ARG A 181 16.62 -14.79 -68.38
N LYS A 182 16.69 -13.49 -67.97
CA LYS A 182 17.66 -12.41 -68.31
C LYS A 182 17.93 -12.08 -69.81
N SER A 183 18.12 -10.83 -70.27
CA SER A 183 18.83 -9.70 -69.64
C SER A 183 18.50 -8.31 -70.29
N LYS A 184 19.23 -7.26 -69.87
CA LYS A 184 19.09 -5.81 -70.19
C LYS A 184 19.67 -5.35 -71.56
N SER A 185 19.18 -4.23 -72.10
CA SER A 185 19.87 -3.10 -72.83
C SER A 185 18.81 -2.29 -73.60
N VAL A 186 18.58 -0.97 -73.51
CA VAL A 186 19.40 0.29 -73.52
C VAL A 186 19.74 0.83 -74.93
N ALA A 187 19.28 2.07 -75.20
CA ALA A 187 19.63 3.03 -76.28
C ALA A 187 19.24 2.65 -77.74
N ASN A 188 19.12 3.56 -78.74
CA ASN A 188 19.58 4.96 -78.83
C ASN A 188 18.80 5.85 -79.85
N THR A 189 19.05 7.16 -79.83
CA THR A 189 18.43 8.26 -80.60
C THR A 189 18.98 8.48 -82.04
N LYS A 190 18.17 9.03 -82.99
CA LYS A 190 18.55 9.83 -84.20
C LYS A 190 17.30 10.18 -85.07
N ILE A 191 17.25 11.15 -86.02
CA ILE A 191 17.70 12.56 -86.11
C ILE A 191 17.17 13.22 -87.44
N LYS A 192 16.79 14.52 -87.41
CA LYS A 192 16.77 15.57 -88.50
C LYS A 192 15.94 15.49 -89.82
N THR A 193 14.92 16.36 -89.91
CA THR A 193 14.68 17.54 -90.82
C THR A 193 14.71 17.52 -92.37
N LYS A 194 13.92 18.49 -92.95
CA LYS A 194 13.89 19.11 -94.31
C LYS A 194 12.93 18.45 -95.35
N ASN A 195 12.27 19.15 -96.31
CA ASN A 195 12.31 20.56 -96.79
C ASN A 195 11.06 20.93 -97.66
N ASN A 196 10.65 22.23 -97.72
CA ASN A 196 10.00 23.01 -98.83
C ASN A 196 8.72 22.49 -99.59
N SER A 197 7.86 23.27 -100.30
CA SER A 197 7.94 24.64 -100.89
C SER A 197 6.57 25.36 -101.15
N LYS A 198 6.56 26.70 -100.99
CA LYS A 198 5.94 27.81 -101.81
C LYS A 198 4.54 27.71 -102.49
N GLY A 199 3.75 28.80 -102.44
CA GLY A 199 2.69 29.09 -103.45
C GLY A 199 1.60 30.17 -103.16
N ASN A 200 1.93 31.46 -103.29
CA ASN A 200 1.13 32.64 -103.71
C ASN A 200 -0.36 32.97 -103.32
N ASP A 201 -0.48 34.19 -102.77
CA ASP A 201 -1.38 35.33 -103.15
C ASP A 201 -2.78 35.60 -102.52
N LEU A 202 -3.16 36.88 -102.55
CA LEU A 202 -4.14 37.58 -101.70
C LEU A 202 -5.60 37.57 -102.22
N SER A 203 -6.56 37.57 -101.29
CA SER A 203 -7.59 38.65 -101.21
C SER A 203 -8.33 38.66 -99.86
N LYS A 204 -8.73 39.85 -99.39
CA LYS A 204 -9.47 40.04 -98.12
C LYS A 204 -10.98 40.04 -98.35
N ARG A 205 -11.71 39.09 -97.74
CA ARG A 205 -13.10 39.30 -97.29
C ARG A 205 -13.41 38.35 -96.13
N ARG A 206 -13.60 38.88 -94.91
CA ARG A 206 -14.00 38.10 -93.73
C ARG A 206 -15.51 38.22 -93.53
N GLU A 207 -16.25 37.30 -94.14
CA GLU A 207 -17.58 36.92 -93.64
C GLU A 207 -17.39 35.99 -92.44
N THR A 208 -17.95 36.33 -91.29
CA THR A 208 -17.95 35.45 -90.11
C THR A 208 -19.11 34.47 -90.22
N ARG A 209 -18.91 33.36 -90.94
CA ARG A 209 -19.89 32.25 -90.96
C ARG A 209 -20.03 31.64 -89.57
N VAL A 210 -21.28 31.49 -89.14
CA VAL A 210 -21.68 30.63 -88.03
C VAL A 210 -21.24 29.20 -88.34
N ILE A 211 -20.48 28.59 -87.42
CA ILE A 211 -20.17 27.15 -87.45
C ILE A 211 -20.59 26.54 -86.12
N ASN A 212 -21.50 25.57 -86.19
CA ASN A 212 -21.94 24.77 -85.05
C ASN A 212 -20.74 24.11 -84.35
N LYS A 213 -20.39 24.60 -83.15
CA LYS A 213 -19.45 23.90 -82.29
C LYS A 213 -20.18 22.75 -81.62
N LYS A 214 -19.78 21.51 -81.93
CA LYS A 214 -20.32 20.30 -81.31
C LYS A 214 -20.34 20.47 -79.78
N LYS A 215 -21.49 20.19 -79.18
CA LYS A 215 -21.67 20.02 -77.74
C LYS A 215 -20.77 18.89 -77.27
N ALA A 216 -19.60 19.21 -76.74
CA ALA A 216 -18.81 18.27 -75.95
C ALA A 216 -19.53 18.07 -74.60
N GLU A 217 -19.60 16.83 -74.16
CA GLU A 217 -20.28 16.49 -72.91
C GLU A 217 -19.49 17.00 -71.70
N ASN A 218 -20.01 18.07 -71.11
CA ASN A 218 -20.39 18.12 -69.70
C ASN A 218 -19.39 17.53 -68.65
N ASP A 219 -18.11 17.90 -68.72
CA ASP A 219 -17.26 17.93 -67.54
C ASP A 219 -17.70 19.11 -66.67
N SER A 220 -18.64 18.86 -65.75
CA SER A 220 -19.04 19.81 -64.73
C SER A 220 -17.88 20.09 -63.80
N ILE A 221 -17.43 21.35 -63.74
CA ILE A 221 -16.40 21.79 -62.80
C ILE A 221 -16.98 21.72 -61.38
N TRP A 222 -16.78 20.56 -60.72
CA TRP A 222 -17.20 20.32 -59.35
C TRP A 222 -16.01 20.49 -58.38
N PRO A 223 -16.16 21.28 -57.29
CA PRO A 223 -17.41 21.88 -56.80
C PRO A 223 -17.68 23.28 -57.34
N VAL A 224 -18.93 23.56 -57.72
CA VAL A 224 -19.43 24.95 -57.75
C VAL A 224 -19.63 25.39 -56.29
N LYS A 225 -19.25 26.62 -55.95
CA LYS A 225 -19.48 27.16 -54.61
C LYS A 225 -20.98 27.44 -54.41
N HIS A 226 -21.65 26.60 -53.63
CA HIS A 226 -23.04 26.79 -53.23
C HIS A 226 -23.12 27.62 -51.93
N ALA A 227 -24.23 28.35 -51.77
CA ALA A 227 -24.55 29.12 -50.58
C ALA A 227 -26.07 29.18 -50.41
N ALA A 228 -26.59 29.01 -49.20
CA ALA A 228 -27.99 29.33 -48.90
C ALA A 228 -28.08 30.81 -48.54
N VAL A 229 -28.96 31.56 -49.22
CA VAL A 229 -29.01 33.01 -49.14
C VAL A 229 -30.42 33.48 -48.82
N LEU A 230 -30.57 34.19 -47.70
CA LEU A 230 -31.80 34.85 -47.29
C LEU A 230 -31.55 36.37 -47.25
N GLU A 231 -32.31 37.14 -48.03
CA GLU A 231 -32.21 38.59 -48.07
C GLU A 231 -32.79 39.24 -46.80
N GLY A 232 -32.07 40.21 -46.23
CA GLY A 232 -32.46 41.02 -45.08
C GLY A 232 -31.49 42.19 -44.86
N ASP A 233 -31.90 43.16 -44.03
CA ASP A 233 -31.14 44.39 -43.73
C ASP A 233 -29.91 44.11 -42.84
N ILE A 234 -30.01 43.12 -41.96
CA ILE A 234 -28.90 42.64 -41.11
C ILE A 234 -28.66 41.17 -41.47
N VAL A 235 -27.48 40.84 -41.97
CA VAL A 235 -27.15 39.49 -42.45
C VAL A 235 -26.25 38.76 -41.44
N LEU A 236 -26.68 37.57 -41.04
CA LEU A 236 -25.88 36.62 -40.26
C LEU A 236 -25.16 35.64 -41.20
N GLY A 237 -23.88 35.38 -40.93
CA GLY A 237 -23.16 34.27 -41.56
C GLY A 237 -23.54 32.95 -40.90
N GLY A 238 -23.60 31.87 -41.67
CA GLY A 238 -23.72 30.51 -41.15
C GLY A 238 -22.59 29.63 -41.68
N LEU A 239 -21.86 28.93 -40.82
CA LEU A 239 -20.96 27.85 -41.21
C LEU A 239 -21.54 26.53 -40.73
N MET A 240 -21.98 25.72 -41.70
CA MET A 240 -22.62 24.43 -41.46
C MET A 240 -21.77 23.32 -42.08
N MET A 241 -21.70 22.20 -41.38
CA MET A 241 -21.03 20.98 -41.86
C MET A 241 -21.98 20.17 -42.75
N VAL A 242 -22.36 20.73 -43.90
CA VAL A 242 -23.36 20.11 -44.80
C VAL A 242 -22.81 18.81 -45.39
N HIS A 243 -21.51 18.77 -45.65
CA HIS A 243 -20.76 17.56 -46.01
C HIS A 243 -19.74 17.21 -44.94
N GLY A 244 -19.36 15.93 -44.88
CA GLY A 244 -18.18 15.49 -44.14
C GLY A 244 -16.88 15.73 -44.91
N ARG A 245 -15.76 15.30 -44.34
CA ARG A 245 -14.43 15.36 -44.97
C ARG A 245 -14.32 14.34 -46.12
N ALA A 246 -13.57 14.66 -47.17
CA ALA A 246 -13.32 13.70 -48.25
C ALA A 246 -12.29 12.63 -47.84
N SER A 247 -12.59 11.37 -48.13
CA SER A 247 -11.69 10.25 -47.85
C SER A 247 -10.65 10.05 -48.95
N GLY A 248 -9.38 10.28 -48.60
CA GLY A 248 -8.20 9.75 -49.30
C GLY A 248 -7.40 10.74 -50.17
N ASN A 249 -6.11 10.41 -50.33
CA ASN A 249 -5.09 11.14 -51.12
C ASN A 249 -5.46 11.28 -52.61
N SER A 250 -6.39 12.18 -52.92
CA SER A 250 -6.59 12.73 -54.25
C SER A 250 -5.49 13.77 -54.50
N GLY A 251 -4.37 13.35 -55.09
CA GLY A 251 -3.21 14.21 -55.40
C GLY A 251 -3.51 15.26 -56.49
N GLY A 252 -4.39 16.21 -56.18
CA GLY A 252 -4.86 17.28 -57.04
C GLY A 252 -5.36 18.47 -56.21
N SER A 253 -5.06 19.68 -56.66
CA SER A 253 -5.05 20.93 -55.88
C SER A 253 -6.41 21.54 -55.53
N VAL A 254 -7.47 20.74 -55.34
CA VAL A 254 -8.78 21.19 -54.84
C VAL A 254 -9.34 20.12 -53.90
N ALA A 255 -9.36 20.42 -52.60
CA ALA A 255 -10.03 19.60 -51.60
C ALA A 255 -11.53 19.56 -51.93
N ARG A 256 -12.03 18.38 -52.33
CA ARG A 256 -13.47 18.14 -52.47
C ARG A 256 -14.07 17.86 -51.11
N CYS A 257 -15.35 18.13 -50.96
CA CYS A 257 -16.12 17.72 -49.78
C CYS A 257 -16.50 16.23 -49.88
N GLY A 258 -16.77 15.63 -48.72
CA GLY A 258 -17.11 14.22 -48.57
C GLY A 258 -18.59 13.92 -48.81
N PRO A 259 -19.13 12.84 -48.21
CA PRO A 259 -20.57 12.56 -48.27
C PRO A 259 -21.38 13.61 -47.51
N LEU A 260 -22.64 13.79 -47.91
CA LEU A 260 -23.60 14.67 -47.23
C LEU A 260 -23.85 14.19 -45.79
N MET A 261 -24.06 15.12 -44.86
CA MET A 261 -24.44 14.84 -43.47
C MET A 261 -25.88 15.31 -43.18
N PRO A 262 -26.87 14.39 -43.17
CA PRO A 262 -28.28 14.74 -42.97
C PRO A 262 -28.58 15.44 -41.64
N GLN A 263 -28.02 14.91 -40.55
CA GLN A 263 -28.30 15.32 -39.17
C GLN A 263 -27.52 16.60 -38.80
N GLY A 264 -26.20 16.50 -38.60
CA GLY A 264 -25.36 17.64 -38.22
C GLY A 264 -25.19 18.74 -39.28
N GLY A 265 -25.53 18.45 -40.55
CA GLY A 265 -25.40 19.38 -41.66
C GLY A 265 -26.73 19.98 -42.11
N VAL A 266 -27.54 19.19 -42.83
CA VAL A 266 -28.77 19.69 -43.48
C VAL A 266 -29.83 20.09 -42.47
N GLN A 267 -30.09 19.29 -41.43
CA GLN A 267 -31.05 19.65 -40.38
C GLN A 267 -30.55 20.83 -39.53
N ALA A 268 -29.25 20.97 -39.29
CA ALA A 268 -28.69 22.14 -38.61
C ALA A 268 -28.87 23.42 -39.44
N LEU A 269 -28.62 23.37 -40.75
CA LEU A 269 -28.89 24.49 -41.67
C LEU A 269 -30.38 24.85 -41.67
N GLU A 270 -31.27 23.86 -41.81
CA GLU A 270 -32.72 24.10 -41.76
C GLU A 270 -33.20 24.61 -40.40
N ALA A 271 -32.58 24.17 -39.28
CA ALA A 271 -32.88 24.67 -37.94
C ALA A 271 -32.47 26.14 -37.76
N MET A 272 -31.34 26.57 -38.35
CA MET A 272 -30.94 27.99 -38.39
C MET A 272 -31.98 28.83 -39.14
N LEU A 273 -32.42 28.38 -40.32
CA LEU A 273 -33.38 29.13 -41.13
C LEU A 273 -34.78 29.12 -40.50
N PHE A 274 -35.21 27.99 -39.93
CA PHE A 274 -36.45 27.87 -39.15
C PHE A 274 -36.46 28.81 -37.94
N ALA A 275 -35.36 28.89 -37.18
CA ALA A 275 -35.27 29.76 -36.02
C ALA A 275 -35.36 31.27 -36.36
N LEU A 276 -34.92 31.67 -37.57
CA LEU A 276 -35.15 33.01 -38.11
C LEU A 276 -36.63 33.23 -38.46
N ASP A 277 -37.27 32.27 -39.15
CA ASP A 277 -38.69 32.36 -39.52
C ASP A 277 -39.60 32.42 -38.27
N GLU A 278 -39.29 31.65 -37.22
CA GLU A 278 -40.01 31.70 -35.94
C GLU A 278 -39.78 33.03 -35.20
N ALA A 279 -38.57 33.60 -35.25
CA ALA A 279 -38.29 34.90 -34.64
C ALA A 279 -39.08 36.04 -35.30
N GLU A 280 -39.26 35.99 -36.62
CA GLU A 280 -40.14 36.92 -37.35
C GLU A 280 -41.61 36.68 -36.97
N ARG A 281 -42.09 35.43 -36.97
CA ARG A 281 -43.48 35.09 -36.63
C ARG A 281 -43.87 35.41 -35.19
N ALA A 282 -42.94 35.26 -34.25
CA ALA A 282 -43.13 35.59 -32.83
C ALA A 282 -43.06 37.10 -32.54
N GLY A 283 -42.77 37.96 -33.53
CA GLY A 283 -42.58 39.39 -33.33
C GLY A 283 -41.36 39.75 -32.48
N LEU A 284 -40.35 38.86 -32.43
CA LEU A 284 -39.10 39.07 -31.71
C LEU A 284 -38.08 39.86 -32.56
N ALA A 285 -38.22 39.81 -33.89
CA ALA A 285 -37.46 40.63 -34.82
C ALA A 285 -37.77 42.13 -34.63
N VAL A 286 -36.79 42.97 -34.97
CA VAL A 286 -36.91 44.43 -34.88
C VAL A 286 -38.01 44.94 -35.86
N PRO A 287 -38.93 45.81 -35.42
CA PRO A 287 -39.99 46.33 -36.29
C PRO A 287 -39.44 46.96 -37.57
N GLY A 288 -39.89 46.50 -38.74
CA GLY A 288 -39.46 47.04 -40.03
C GLY A 288 -37.99 46.80 -40.40
N VAL A 289 -37.32 45.83 -39.76
CA VAL A 289 -35.96 45.38 -40.09
C VAL A 289 -35.98 43.87 -40.28
N LYS A 290 -35.55 43.40 -41.46
CA LYS A 290 -35.52 41.97 -41.78
C LYS A 290 -34.15 41.37 -41.45
N LEU A 291 -34.14 40.22 -40.78
CA LEU A 291 -32.92 39.44 -40.58
C LEU A 291 -32.68 38.51 -41.77
N GLY A 292 -31.47 38.57 -42.33
CA GLY A 292 -31.01 37.74 -43.45
C GLY A 292 -29.93 36.75 -43.04
N ALA A 293 -29.60 35.84 -43.96
CA ALA A 293 -28.59 34.81 -43.74
C ALA A 293 -27.73 34.56 -44.99
N LEU A 294 -26.44 34.25 -44.77
CA LEU A 294 -25.53 33.71 -45.76
C LEU A 294 -24.89 32.44 -45.20
N VAL A 295 -25.42 31.28 -45.55
CA VAL A 295 -24.93 29.99 -45.05
C VAL A 295 -24.00 29.34 -46.08
N LEU A 296 -22.82 28.93 -45.61
CA LEU A 296 -21.76 28.30 -46.38
C LEU A 296 -21.40 26.93 -45.77
N ASP A 297 -20.93 26.03 -46.61
CA ASP A 297 -20.54 24.67 -46.23
C ASP A 297 -19.05 24.60 -45.89
N ASP A 298 -18.73 24.26 -44.64
CA ASP A 298 -17.35 24.10 -44.15
C ASP A 298 -16.76 22.70 -44.40
N CYS A 299 -17.60 21.75 -44.83
CA CYS A 299 -17.25 20.36 -45.12
C CYS A 299 -16.51 19.62 -43.97
N ASP A 300 -16.78 20.01 -42.72
CA ASP A 300 -16.03 19.62 -41.50
C ASP A 300 -14.49 19.74 -41.69
N SER A 301 -14.05 20.72 -42.47
CA SER A 301 -12.63 20.96 -42.75
C SER A 301 -12.23 22.36 -42.30
N ASP A 302 -11.15 22.44 -41.55
CA ASP A 302 -10.58 23.66 -41.00
C ASP A 302 -10.04 24.58 -42.12
N THR A 303 -9.39 24.00 -43.12
CA THR A 303 -8.92 24.72 -44.31
C THR A 303 -10.09 25.27 -45.15
N ARG A 304 -11.14 24.46 -45.35
CA ARG A 304 -12.33 24.85 -46.13
C ARG A 304 -13.20 25.85 -45.38
N GLY A 305 -13.41 25.65 -44.07
CA GLY A 305 -14.14 26.58 -43.22
C GLY A 305 -13.46 27.94 -43.12
N LEU A 306 -12.12 27.99 -43.08
CA LEU A 306 -11.36 29.25 -43.18
C LEU A 306 -11.54 29.91 -44.57
N GLU A 307 -11.47 29.14 -45.67
CA GLU A 307 -11.76 29.63 -47.02
C GLU A 307 -13.19 30.20 -47.13
N MET A 308 -14.17 29.59 -46.47
CA MET A 308 -15.56 30.10 -46.44
C MET A 308 -15.70 31.33 -45.55
N ALA A 309 -15.02 31.39 -44.40
CA ALA A 309 -15.01 32.56 -43.52
C ALA A 309 -14.39 33.81 -44.18
N LEU A 310 -13.48 33.63 -45.16
CA LEU A 310 -13.01 34.74 -46.00
C LEU A 310 -14.14 35.42 -46.80
N ASP A 311 -15.24 34.73 -47.14
CA ASP A 311 -16.36 35.36 -47.82
C ASP A 311 -17.18 36.28 -46.91
N PHE A 312 -17.26 35.99 -45.61
CA PHE A 312 -17.99 36.85 -44.66
C PHE A 312 -17.33 38.22 -44.49
N ILE A 313 -16.00 38.28 -44.60
CA ILE A 313 -15.24 39.54 -44.48
C ILE A 313 -15.10 40.30 -45.80
N LYS A 314 -15.43 39.70 -46.96
CA LYS A 314 -15.32 40.36 -48.29
C LYS A 314 -16.17 41.62 -48.41
N GLY A 315 -17.32 41.67 -47.74
CA GLY A 315 -18.16 42.88 -47.65
C GLY A 315 -17.58 43.95 -46.74
N SER A 316 -16.92 43.55 -45.65
CA SER A 316 -16.23 44.48 -44.74
C SER A 316 -14.95 45.06 -45.35
N ILE A 317 -14.28 44.33 -46.26
CA ILE A 317 -13.08 44.81 -46.98
C ILE A 317 -13.46 45.71 -48.16
N SER A 318 -14.49 45.37 -48.94
CA SER A 318 -14.90 46.19 -50.10
C SER A 318 -15.38 47.59 -49.76
N ASN A 319 -15.74 47.83 -48.50
CA ASN A 319 -16.18 49.15 -48.02
C ASN A 319 -15.01 50.00 -47.49
N ILE A 320 -13.77 49.53 -47.67
CA ILE A 320 -12.53 50.23 -47.33
C ILE A 320 -11.82 50.71 -48.62
N ASP A 321 -11.90 49.93 -49.69
CA ASP A 321 -11.31 50.25 -51.00
C ASP A 321 -12.41 50.72 -51.99
N ASP A 322 -12.67 52.03 -52.03
CA ASP A 322 -13.63 52.67 -52.97
C ASP A 322 -13.16 52.64 -54.46
N GLU A 323 -11.99 52.08 -54.77
CA GLU A 323 -11.45 52.01 -56.15
C GLU A 323 -11.92 50.76 -56.93
N GLU A 324 -13.06 50.94 -57.58
CA GLU A 324 -13.41 50.48 -58.94
C GLU A 324 -12.71 49.20 -59.50
N TYR A 325 -13.13 48.02 -59.03
CA TYR A 325 -13.02 46.77 -59.83
C TYR A 325 -14.34 45.99 -59.84
N ALA A 326 -15.35 46.57 -60.50
CA ALA A 326 -16.70 46.03 -60.62
C ALA A 326 -16.89 45.11 -61.84
N CYS A 327 -16.49 43.84 -61.72
CA CYS A 327 -17.05 42.78 -62.58
C CYS A 327 -18.45 42.40 -62.05
N ASN A 328 -19.51 42.79 -62.79
CA ASN A 328 -20.92 42.83 -62.39
C ASN A 328 -21.26 43.86 -61.29
N ALA A 329 -21.58 45.09 -61.72
CA ALA A 329 -22.03 46.21 -60.88
C ALA A 329 -23.43 46.05 -60.23
N THR A 330 -23.97 44.84 -60.13
CA THR A 330 -25.27 44.54 -59.50
C THR A 330 -25.16 43.73 -58.20
N ALA A 331 -23.97 43.24 -57.85
CA ALA A 331 -23.76 42.43 -56.65
C ALA A 331 -23.25 43.30 -55.47
N VAL A 332 -24.15 43.94 -54.74
CA VAL A 332 -23.84 44.57 -53.45
C VAL A 332 -23.29 43.50 -52.51
N ARG A 333 -22.04 43.65 -52.06
CA ARG A 333 -21.41 42.68 -51.13
C ARG A 333 -22.04 42.84 -49.76
N LYS A 334 -22.54 41.73 -49.20
CA LYS A 334 -23.25 41.72 -47.92
C LYS A 334 -22.28 41.87 -46.76
N VAL A 335 -22.59 42.78 -45.84
CA VAL A 335 -21.81 42.96 -44.59
C VAL A 335 -22.35 41.99 -43.55
N ILE A 336 -21.53 41.05 -43.11
CA ILE A 336 -21.90 40.06 -42.09
C ILE A 336 -21.75 40.66 -40.70
N SER A 337 -22.85 40.67 -39.93
CA SER A 337 -22.89 41.30 -38.60
C SER A 337 -22.50 40.35 -37.47
N GLY A 338 -22.65 39.04 -37.69
CA GLY A 338 -22.27 37.97 -36.76
C GLY A 338 -22.32 36.61 -37.45
N VAL A 339 -21.68 35.59 -36.89
CA VAL A 339 -21.58 34.25 -37.49
C VAL A 339 -22.13 33.18 -36.53
N VAL A 340 -23.02 32.33 -37.04
CA VAL A 340 -23.49 31.10 -36.38
C VAL A 340 -22.64 29.92 -36.89
N GLY A 341 -22.13 29.10 -35.98
CA GLY A 341 -21.13 28.08 -36.28
C GLY A 341 -19.69 28.63 -36.20
N ALA A 342 -18.66 27.95 -36.70
CA ALA A 342 -18.69 26.59 -37.24
C ALA A 342 -19.09 25.54 -36.18
N ALA A 343 -19.43 24.34 -36.62
CA ALA A 343 -19.80 23.25 -35.75
C ALA A 343 -18.56 22.63 -35.05
N SER A 344 -17.55 22.23 -35.83
CA SER A 344 -16.35 21.55 -35.36
C SER A 344 -15.38 22.46 -34.61
N SER A 345 -14.90 22.04 -33.44
CA SER A 345 -13.97 22.82 -32.61
C SER A 345 -12.69 23.26 -33.36
N VAL A 346 -12.15 22.39 -34.23
CA VAL A 346 -10.93 22.69 -35.01
C VAL A 346 -11.20 23.81 -36.01
N THR A 347 -12.33 23.75 -36.72
CA THR A 347 -12.77 24.78 -37.66
C THR A 347 -13.07 26.10 -36.93
N SER A 348 -13.78 26.04 -35.81
CA SER A 348 -14.10 27.23 -34.98
C SER A 348 -12.86 27.96 -34.48
N VAL A 349 -11.77 27.25 -34.11
CA VAL A 349 -10.51 27.89 -33.72
C VAL A 349 -9.93 28.73 -34.87
N GLN A 350 -9.92 28.21 -36.10
CA GLN A 350 -9.40 28.94 -37.26
C GLN A 350 -10.29 30.12 -37.65
N VAL A 351 -11.61 29.90 -37.68
CA VAL A 351 -12.61 30.93 -38.01
C VAL A 351 -12.58 32.07 -36.99
N ALA A 352 -12.55 31.76 -35.68
CA ALA A 352 -12.48 32.78 -34.63
C ALA A 352 -11.21 33.63 -34.68
N ASN A 353 -10.07 33.03 -35.05
CA ASN A 353 -8.80 33.75 -35.24
C ASN A 353 -8.87 34.78 -36.38
N LEU A 354 -9.69 34.54 -37.41
CA LEU A 354 -9.95 35.48 -38.51
C LEU A 354 -11.01 36.52 -38.12
N LEU A 355 -12.18 36.08 -37.65
CA LEU A 355 -13.33 36.96 -37.36
C LEU A 355 -13.01 38.02 -36.29
N ARG A 356 -12.18 37.70 -35.30
CA ARG A 356 -11.72 38.67 -34.28
C ARG A 356 -10.97 39.87 -34.88
N LEU A 357 -10.26 39.71 -35.99
CA LEU A 357 -9.52 40.80 -36.65
C LEU A 357 -10.49 41.84 -37.24
N PHE A 358 -11.63 41.37 -37.75
CA PHE A 358 -12.72 42.18 -38.27
C PHE A 358 -13.78 42.51 -37.21
N LYS A 359 -13.55 42.12 -35.95
CA LYS A 359 -14.43 42.33 -34.79
C LYS A 359 -15.84 41.76 -34.97
N ILE A 360 -15.97 40.67 -35.72
CA ILE A 360 -17.26 39.99 -35.99
C ILE A 360 -17.51 38.96 -34.88
N PRO A 361 -18.60 39.06 -34.09
CA PRO A 361 -18.95 38.08 -33.07
C PRO A 361 -19.38 36.74 -33.69
N GLN A 362 -19.00 35.64 -33.03
CA GLN A 362 -19.28 34.27 -33.42
C GLN A 362 -20.00 33.52 -32.30
N VAL A 363 -21.09 32.81 -32.63
CA VAL A 363 -21.79 31.87 -31.73
C VAL A 363 -21.71 30.47 -32.34
N SER A 364 -20.87 29.59 -31.78
CA SER A 364 -20.88 28.17 -32.17
C SER A 364 -21.96 27.40 -31.43
N PHE A 365 -22.49 26.35 -32.08
CA PHE A 365 -23.50 25.46 -31.52
C PHE A 365 -22.98 24.06 -31.15
N PHE A 366 -21.83 23.60 -31.70
CA PHE A 366 -21.25 22.28 -31.39
C PHE A 366 -19.74 22.29 -31.03
N SER A 367 -19.07 23.45 -30.98
CA SER A 367 -17.63 23.50 -30.66
C SER A 367 -17.37 23.53 -29.14
N THR A 368 -17.08 22.39 -28.54
CA THR A 368 -17.00 22.19 -27.08
C THR A 368 -15.59 22.33 -26.45
N SER A 369 -14.51 22.41 -27.26
CA SER A 369 -13.11 22.47 -26.78
C SER A 369 -12.89 23.55 -25.69
N PRO A 370 -12.17 23.24 -24.58
CA PRO A 370 -11.91 24.21 -23.51
C PRO A 370 -11.06 25.41 -23.95
N GLU A 371 -10.28 25.28 -25.04
CA GLU A 371 -9.40 26.35 -25.53
C GLU A 371 -10.18 27.62 -25.92
N LEU A 372 -11.41 27.44 -26.39
CA LEU A 372 -12.31 28.50 -26.88
C LEU A 372 -12.94 29.36 -25.75
N SER A 373 -12.88 28.89 -24.50
CA SER A 373 -13.29 29.68 -23.32
C SER A 373 -12.31 30.82 -23.02
N ASN A 374 -11.07 30.76 -23.51
CA ASN A 374 -10.04 31.77 -23.26
C ASN A 374 -10.30 33.08 -24.03
N LYS A 375 -10.98 34.04 -23.40
CA LYS A 375 -11.34 35.32 -24.02
C LYS A 375 -10.18 36.31 -24.21
N ALA A 376 -9.00 36.05 -23.64
CA ALA A 376 -7.81 36.82 -24.00
C ALA A 376 -7.31 36.49 -25.42
N ARG A 377 -7.67 35.31 -25.95
CA ARG A 377 -7.36 34.92 -27.35
C ARG A 377 -8.58 34.96 -28.26
N PHE A 378 -9.73 34.50 -27.77
CA PHE A 378 -10.98 34.35 -28.51
C PHE A 378 -12.07 35.30 -28.00
N GLU A 379 -11.76 36.60 -27.93
CA GLU A 379 -12.64 37.65 -27.41
C GLU A 379 -14.04 37.63 -28.05
N TYR A 380 -14.11 37.48 -29.39
CA TYR A 380 -15.36 37.52 -30.16
C TYR A 380 -16.08 36.16 -30.26
N PHE A 381 -15.58 35.11 -29.58
CA PHE A 381 -16.18 33.79 -29.61
C PHE A 381 -17.09 33.54 -28.39
N THR A 382 -18.27 33.00 -28.67
CA THR A 382 -19.26 32.49 -27.70
C THR A 382 -19.86 31.18 -28.22
N ARG A 383 -20.56 30.42 -27.37
CA ARG A 383 -21.22 29.18 -27.79
C ARG A 383 -22.41 28.82 -26.91
N THR A 384 -23.41 28.16 -27.49
CA THR A 384 -24.63 27.72 -26.79
C THR A 384 -24.51 26.34 -26.16
N ILE A 385 -23.54 25.54 -26.59
CA ILE A 385 -23.17 24.26 -25.99
C ILE A 385 -22.15 24.48 -24.85
N PRO A 386 -22.18 23.68 -23.76
CA PRO A 386 -21.18 23.78 -22.70
C PRO A 386 -19.78 23.30 -23.11
N SER A 387 -18.78 23.64 -22.30
CA SER A 387 -17.38 23.21 -22.52
C SER A 387 -17.10 21.78 -22.07
N ASP A 388 -16.24 21.08 -22.80
CA ASP A 388 -15.66 19.78 -22.40
C ASP A 388 -15.04 19.80 -20.99
N LEU A 389 -14.64 20.96 -20.47
CA LEU A 389 -14.18 21.13 -19.09
C LEU A 389 -15.16 20.53 -18.06
N HIS A 390 -16.47 20.65 -18.30
CA HIS A 390 -17.50 20.06 -17.45
C HIS A 390 -17.78 18.60 -17.77
N GLN A 391 -17.65 18.22 -19.04
CA GLN A 391 -17.79 16.83 -19.48
C GLN A 391 -16.69 15.93 -18.90
N VAL A 392 -15.43 16.36 -18.95
CA VAL A 392 -14.29 15.63 -18.38
C VAL A 392 -14.48 15.41 -16.88
N ARG A 393 -14.97 16.42 -16.15
CA ARG A 393 -15.33 16.28 -14.72
C ARG A 393 -16.41 15.23 -14.51
N ALA A 394 -17.48 15.24 -15.32
CA ALA A 394 -18.51 14.21 -15.27
C ALA A 394 -17.95 12.80 -15.56
N MET A 395 -17.03 12.66 -16.52
CA MET A 395 -16.38 11.40 -16.86
C MET A 395 -15.50 10.89 -15.70
N VAL A 396 -14.76 11.76 -15.01
CA VAL A 396 -13.97 11.39 -13.81
C VAL A 396 -14.87 10.95 -12.65
N GLU A 397 -15.97 11.65 -12.39
CA GLU A 397 -16.95 11.24 -11.37
C GLU A 397 -17.62 9.88 -11.71
N ILE A 398 -17.86 9.58 -12.99
CA ILE A 398 -18.33 8.26 -13.44
C ILE A 398 -17.29 7.17 -13.14
N VAL A 399 -16.00 7.41 -13.48
CA VAL A 399 -14.90 6.46 -13.20
C VAL A 399 -14.75 6.22 -11.69
N LYS A 400 -14.86 7.27 -10.87
CA LYS A 400 -14.85 7.19 -9.39
C LYS A 400 -16.03 6.39 -8.86
N LYS A 401 -17.23 6.56 -9.44
CA LYS A 401 -18.44 5.81 -9.06
C LYS A 401 -18.30 4.30 -9.28
N PHE A 402 -17.48 3.86 -10.23
CA PHE A 402 -17.16 2.45 -10.51
C PHE A 402 -15.92 1.92 -9.76
N GLY A 403 -15.29 2.73 -8.90
CA GLY A 403 -14.09 2.34 -8.17
C GLY A 403 -12.87 2.05 -9.05
N TRP A 404 -12.88 2.47 -10.31
CA TRP A 404 -11.78 2.25 -11.25
C TRP A 404 -10.59 3.14 -10.88
N ARG A 405 -9.40 2.53 -10.71
CA ARG A 405 -8.14 3.22 -10.35
C ARG A 405 -7.03 3.06 -11.39
N TYR A 406 -7.27 2.28 -12.44
CA TYR A 406 -6.32 2.04 -13.51
C TYR A 406 -7.06 1.94 -14.84
N VAL A 407 -7.02 3.01 -15.63
CA VAL A 407 -7.81 3.18 -16.86
C VAL A 407 -6.90 3.40 -18.06
N SER A 408 -7.34 3.01 -19.25
CA SER A 408 -6.70 3.43 -20.50
C SER A 408 -7.43 4.63 -21.10
N ILE A 409 -6.74 5.44 -21.89
CA ILE A 409 -7.33 6.61 -22.55
C ILE A 409 -7.01 6.57 -24.05
N ILE A 410 -8.03 6.81 -24.85
CA ILE A 410 -7.95 7.03 -26.29
C ILE A 410 -8.45 8.46 -26.55
N TYR A 411 -7.64 9.30 -27.20
CA TYR A 411 -8.05 10.67 -27.52
C TYR A 411 -7.68 11.07 -28.94
N GLU A 412 -8.50 11.92 -29.54
CA GLU A 412 -8.29 12.45 -30.89
C GLU A 412 -7.11 13.44 -30.96
N GLU A 413 -6.28 13.34 -32.00
CA GLU A 413 -5.18 14.26 -32.26
C GLU A 413 -5.69 15.57 -32.88
N SER A 414 -6.41 16.33 -32.06
CA SER A 414 -6.98 17.64 -32.40
C SER A 414 -7.11 18.54 -31.17
N ASN A 415 -7.39 19.84 -31.36
CA ASN A 415 -7.63 20.76 -30.24
C ASN A 415 -8.89 20.44 -29.42
N TYR A 416 -9.75 19.51 -29.88
CA TYR A 416 -10.82 18.94 -29.08
C TYR A 416 -10.25 17.84 -28.17
N GLY A 417 -9.74 16.74 -28.75
CA GLY A 417 -9.23 15.60 -27.98
C GLY A 417 -8.01 15.90 -27.10
N ILE A 418 -7.04 16.67 -27.58
CA ILE A 418 -5.81 17.00 -26.83
C ILE A 418 -6.13 17.88 -25.61
N LYS A 419 -7.01 18.88 -25.75
CA LYS A 419 -7.32 19.81 -24.65
C LYS A 419 -8.20 19.18 -23.58
N ALA A 420 -9.12 18.31 -23.97
CA ALA A 420 -9.84 17.47 -23.02
C ALA A 420 -8.93 16.45 -22.33
N PHE A 421 -7.96 15.86 -23.07
CA PHE A 421 -6.96 14.95 -22.50
C PHE A 421 -6.06 15.64 -21.45
N GLU A 422 -5.59 16.86 -21.69
CA GLU A 422 -4.79 17.62 -20.71
C GLU A 422 -5.54 17.86 -19.38
N GLU A 423 -6.82 18.22 -19.44
CA GLU A 423 -7.67 18.37 -18.26
C GLU A 423 -7.95 17.01 -17.59
N LEU A 424 -8.19 15.96 -18.39
CA LEU A 424 -8.45 14.61 -17.88
C LEU A 424 -7.23 14.02 -17.16
N GLU A 425 -6.02 14.17 -17.73
CA GLU A 425 -4.77 13.75 -17.09
C GLU A 425 -4.53 14.48 -15.76
N THR A 426 -4.90 15.76 -15.69
CA THR A 426 -4.81 16.57 -14.46
C THR A 426 -5.81 16.11 -13.39
N LEU A 427 -7.06 15.84 -13.77
CA LEU A 427 -8.12 15.43 -12.83
C LEU A 427 -7.96 13.98 -12.35
N LEU A 428 -7.60 13.04 -13.22
CA LEU A 428 -7.34 11.65 -12.83
C LEU A 428 -6.17 11.55 -11.83
N LEU A 429 -5.08 12.31 -12.06
CA LEU A 429 -3.96 12.37 -11.13
C LEU A 429 -4.35 12.95 -9.77
N ARG A 430 -5.30 13.89 -9.72
CA ARG A 430 -5.81 14.50 -8.49
C ARG A 430 -6.68 13.54 -7.66
N ASP A 431 -7.36 12.61 -8.31
CA ASP A 431 -8.25 11.62 -7.68
C ASP A 431 -7.59 10.23 -7.49
N ASP A 432 -6.26 10.15 -7.53
CA ASP A 432 -5.45 8.92 -7.38
C ASP A 432 -5.78 7.80 -8.42
N ILE A 433 -6.15 8.19 -9.65
CA ILE A 433 -6.44 7.27 -10.76
C ILE A 433 -5.29 7.28 -11.76
N CYS A 434 -4.66 6.12 -11.99
CA CYS A 434 -3.57 6.00 -12.95
C CYS A 434 -4.02 5.69 -14.37
N ILE A 435 -3.23 6.19 -15.32
CA ILE A 435 -3.38 5.93 -16.76
C ILE A 435 -2.46 4.76 -17.15
N ALA A 436 -3.04 3.66 -17.62
CA ALA A 436 -2.34 2.45 -18.02
C ALA A 436 -1.70 2.55 -19.42
N VAL A 437 -2.48 3.09 -20.35
CA VAL A 437 -2.14 3.28 -21.77
C VAL A 437 -2.81 4.58 -22.20
N LYS A 438 -2.08 5.43 -22.94
CA LYS A 438 -2.65 6.61 -23.60
C LYS A 438 -2.30 6.60 -25.09
N GLU A 439 -3.31 6.49 -25.94
CA GLU A 439 -3.15 6.42 -27.39
C GLU A 439 -3.88 7.56 -28.11
N ARG A 440 -3.31 7.95 -29.25
CA ARG A 440 -3.83 9.02 -30.10
C ARG A 440 -4.55 8.46 -31.32
N LEU A 441 -5.74 8.96 -31.59
CA LEU A 441 -6.43 8.76 -32.87
C LEU A 441 -5.98 9.87 -33.83
N ALA A 442 -5.13 9.51 -34.80
CA ALA A 442 -4.65 10.44 -35.81
C ALA A 442 -5.82 10.94 -36.68
N LYS A 443 -6.00 12.26 -36.77
CA LYS A 443 -7.08 12.93 -37.52
C LYS A 443 -6.71 13.28 -38.99
N ASP A 444 -5.52 12.87 -39.44
CA ASP A 444 -4.87 13.43 -40.63
C ASP A 444 -5.55 13.07 -41.97
N SER A 445 -6.33 14.02 -42.50
CA SER A 445 -6.64 14.23 -43.94
C SER A 445 -7.23 13.07 -44.77
N GLY A 446 -7.51 11.93 -44.16
CA GLY A 446 -8.07 10.74 -44.77
C GLY A 446 -8.19 9.64 -43.71
N ALA A 447 -8.99 8.61 -44.00
CA ALA A 447 -9.15 7.51 -43.06
C ALA A 447 -7.79 6.89 -42.70
N ALA A 448 -7.45 6.88 -41.41
CA ALA A 448 -6.28 6.18 -40.91
C ALA A 448 -6.31 4.71 -41.38
N ASP A 449 -5.14 4.17 -41.72
CA ASP A 449 -5.04 2.77 -42.15
C ASP A 449 -5.59 1.84 -41.05
N GLU A 450 -6.29 0.77 -41.43
CA GLU A 450 -6.92 -0.16 -40.50
C GLU A 450 -5.89 -0.79 -39.54
N ASN A 451 -4.63 -0.91 -40.01
CA ASN A 451 -3.48 -1.34 -39.22
C ASN A 451 -3.17 -0.39 -38.03
N ALA A 452 -3.51 0.90 -38.12
CA ALA A 452 -3.28 1.87 -37.05
C ALA A 452 -4.28 1.67 -35.89
N TYR A 453 -5.56 1.49 -36.18
CA TYR A 453 -6.57 1.14 -35.17
C TYR A 453 -6.27 -0.22 -34.52
N ASP A 454 -5.87 -1.20 -35.33
CA ASP A 454 -5.41 -2.51 -34.85
C ASP A 454 -4.23 -2.39 -33.86
N ALA A 455 -3.24 -1.54 -34.16
CA ALA A 455 -2.10 -1.30 -33.27
C ALA A 455 -2.48 -0.61 -31.95
N ILE A 456 -3.49 0.27 -31.95
CA ILE A 456 -4.04 0.84 -30.71
C ILE A 456 -4.65 -0.27 -29.84
N VAL A 457 -5.43 -1.17 -30.44
CA VAL A 457 -6.04 -2.31 -29.72
C VAL A 457 -4.99 -3.27 -29.17
N GLU A 458 -3.92 -3.56 -29.92
CA GLU A 458 -2.78 -4.35 -29.43
C GLU A 458 -2.12 -3.73 -28.19
N ARG A 459 -1.98 -2.40 -28.14
CA ARG A 459 -1.40 -1.70 -26.97
C ARG A 459 -2.34 -1.71 -25.77
N LEU A 460 -3.65 -1.53 -25.96
CA LEU A 460 -4.62 -1.69 -24.87
C LEU A 460 -4.58 -3.12 -24.29
N LEU A 461 -4.51 -4.13 -25.17
CA LEU A 461 -4.39 -5.54 -24.77
C LEU A 461 -3.08 -5.86 -24.02
N SER A 462 -2.02 -5.05 -24.18
CA SER A 462 -0.77 -5.22 -23.42
C SER A 462 -0.93 -4.95 -21.91
N ARG A 463 -1.99 -4.26 -21.49
CA ARG A 463 -2.32 -3.97 -20.08
C ARG A 463 -3.67 -4.60 -19.70
N PRO A 464 -3.76 -5.94 -19.58
CA PRO A 464 -5.03 -6.66 -19.46
C PRO A 464 -5.85 -6.37 -18.18
N ARG A 465 -5.26 -5.68 -17.18
CA ARG A 465 -5.96 -5.21 -15.96
C ARG A 465 -6.59 -3.81 -16.10
N ALA A 466 -6.32 -3.07 -17.17
CA ALA A 466 -6.99 -1.81 -17.48
C ALA A 466 -8.23 -2.09 -18.35
N ARG A 467 -9.33 -2.52 -17.72
CA ARG A 467 -10.60 -2.85 -18.40
C ARG A 467 -11.41 -1.61 -18.76
N GLY A 468 -11.35 -0.58 -17.93
CA GLY A 468 -11.96 0.72 -18.18
C GLY A 468 -11.17 1.53 -19.20
N VAL A 469 -11.82 1.97 -20.27
CA VAL A 469 -11.22 2.78 -21.34
C VAL A 469 -12.03 4.05 -21.57
N ILE A 470 -11.40 5.20 -21.38
CA ILE A 470 -11.98 6.52 -21.66
C ILE A 470 -11.71 6.86 -23.13
N VAL A 471 -12.73 7.24 -23.89
CA VAL A 471 -12.62 7.53 -25.32
C VAL A 471 -13.16 8.93 -25.63
N PHE A 472 -12.24 9.81 -26.03
CA PHE A 472 -12.50 11.22 -26.31
C PHE A 472 -12.21 11.55 -27.78
N GLY A 473 -13.23 11.43 -28.64
CA GLY A 473 -13.06 11.58 -30.09
C GLY A 473 -14.39 11.63 -30.85
N SER A 474 -14.29 11.91 -32.14
CA SER A 474 -15.41 11.96 -33.08
C SER A 474 -15.88 10.55 -33.48
N ASP A 475 -17.14 10.43 -33.92
CA ASP A 475 -17.79 9.15 -34.22
C ASP A 475 -17.11 8.34 -35.33
N GLN A 476 -16.52 8.97 -36.34
CA GLN A 476 -15.82 8.29 -37.44
C GLN A 476 -14.59 7.51 -36.95
N GLU A 477 -13.70 8.15 -36.20
CA GLU A 477 -12.48 7.52 -35.67
C GLU A 477 -12.82 6.45 -34.61
N VAL A 478 -13.82 6.72 -33.76
CA VAL A 478 -14.26 5.73 -32.75
C VAL A 478 -14.91 4.51 -33.40
N ALA A 479 -15.68 4.66 -34.49
CA ALA A 479 -16.19 3.53 -35.25
C ALA A 479 -15.05 2.64 -35.80
N GLY A 480 -13.93 3.24 -36.23
CA GLY A 480 -12.71 2.54 -36.64
C GLY A 480 -12.09 1.73 -35.48
N VAL A 481 -11.98 2.31 -34.29
CA VAL A 481 -11.51 1.61 -33.08
C VAL A 481 -12.44 0.43 -32.73
N MET A 482 -13.75 0.63 -32.70
CA MET A 482 -14.70 -0.44 -32.36
C MET A 482 -14.67 -1.58 -33.38
N ALA A 483 -14.47 -1.26 -34.67
CA ALA A 483 -14.25 -2.25 -35.71
C ALA A 483 -12.94 -3.03 -35.49
N ALA A 484 -11.84 -2.37 -35.10
CA ALA A 484 -10.57 -3.03 -34.77
C ALA A 484 -10.70 -3.96 -33.54
N VAL A 485 -11.38 -3.53 -32.48
CA VAL A 485 -11.65 -4.36 -31.29
C VAL A 485 -12.42 -5.62 -31.66
N ARG A 486 -13.42 -5.50 -32.56
CA ARG A 486 -14.16 -6.64 -33.12
C ARG A 486 -13.24 -7.57 -33.93
N ARG A 487 -12.41 -7.03 -34.84
CA ARG A 487 -11.44 -7.82 -35.64
C ARG A 487 -10.43 -8.59 -34.78
N ARG A 488 -9.99 -7.99 -33.66
CA ARG A 488 -9.05 -8.61 -32.72
C ARG A 488 -9.70 -9.48 -31.64
N GLY A 489 -11.01 -9.71 -31.72
CA GLY A 489 -11.74 -10.61 -30.82
C GLY A 489 -11.85 -10.10 -29.37
N ALA A 490 -11.62 -8.81 -29.12
CA ALA A 490 -11.53 -8.22 -27.79
C ALA A 490 -12.85 -7.60 -27.27
N ALA A 491 -14.00 -8.00 -27.84
CA ALA A 491 -15.32 -7.41 -27.55
C ALA A 491 -15.78 -7.52 -26.07
N GLN A 492 -15.28 -8.52 -25.34
CA GLN A 492 -15.57 -8.75 -23.92
C GLN A 492 -14.44 -8.28 -22.98
N THR A 493 -13.43 -7.57 -23.51
CA THR A 493 -12.25 -7.17 -22.73
C THR A 493 -12.41 -5.81 -22.07
N PHE A 494 -13.05 -4.86 -22.77
CA PHE A 494 -13.07 -3.44 -22.39
C PHE A 494 -14.47 -2.95 -22.05
N SER A 495 -14.53 -1.90 -21.24
CA SER A 495 -15.75 -1.14 -20.93
C SER A 495 -15.47 0.35 -21.09
N TRP A 496 -16.38 1.05 -21.74
CA TRP A 496 -16.08 2.35 -22.35
C TRP A 496 -16.74 3.51 -21.60
N VAL A 497 -16.00 4.59 -21.39
CA VAL A 497 -16.53 5.90 -20.97
C VAL A 497 -16.34 6.89 -22.11
N GLY A 498 -17.44 7.29 -22.76
CA GLY A 498 -17.43 8.06 -24.01
C GLY A 498 -17.73 9.54 -23.85
N SER A 499 -17.02 10.37 -24.63
CA SER A 499 -17.40 11.75 -24.92
C SER A 499 -18.68 11.84 -25.77
N ASP A 500 -19.22 13.04 -25.91
CA ASP A 500 -20.41 13.35 -26.70
C ASP A 500 -20.21 13.21 -28.20
N GLY A 501 -18.99 13.45 -28.70
CA GLY A 501 -18.61 13.26 -30.11
C GLY A 501 -18.98 11.91 -30.73
N TRP A 502 -19.22 10.87 -29.92
CA TRP A 502 -19.75 9.57 -30.37
C TRP A 502 -20.96 9.05 -29.55
N SER A 503 -21.45 9.83 -28.58
CA SER A 503 -22.56 9.46 -27.72
C SER A 503 -23.88 9.35 -28.49
N ALA A 504 -24.59 8.23 -28.34
CA ALA A 504 -25.83 7.92 -29.05
C ALA A 504 -25.75 7.92 -30.59
N ARG A 505 -24.54 7.91 -31.19
CA ARG A 505 -24.35 7.89 -32.64
C ARG A 505 -24.50 6.47 -33.20
N ALA A 506 -25.44 6.29 -34.12
CA ALA A 506 -25.69 5.01 -34.78
C ALA A 506 -24.45 4.48 -35.54
N LEU A 507 -23.63 5.38 -36.08
CA LEU A 507 -22.41 5.06 -36.85
C LEU A 507 -21.41 4.19 -36.07
N VAL A 508 -21.26 4.39 -34.77
CA VAL A 508 -20.32 3.64 -33.92
C VAL A 508 -20.88 2.28 -33.51
N ALA A 509 -22.17 2.25 -33.17
CA ALA A 509 -22.84 1.05 -32.69
C ALA A 509 -23.14 0.03 -33.80
N ALA A 510 -23.54 0.49 -34.99
CA ALA A 510 -24.03 -0.38 -36.08
C ALA A 510 -22.98 -1.42 -36.53
N GLY A 511 -23.29 -2.70 -36.34
CA GLY A 511 -22.40 -3.83 -36.62
C GLY A 511 -21.29 -4.07 -35.58
N ASN A 512 -21.14 -3.20 -34.58
CA ASN A 512 -20.19 -3.32 -33.47
C ASN A 512 -20.92 -3.46 -32.12
N GLU A 513 -22.21 -3.76 -32.10
CA GLU A 513 -23.07 -3.70 -30.91
C GLU A 513 -22.51 -4.51 -29.71
N PRO A 514 -21.98 -5.74 -29.86
CA PRO A 514 -21.39 -6.49 -28.74
C PRO A 514 -20.11 -5.87 -28.16
N VAL A 515 -19.40 -5.05 -28.96
CA VAL A 515 -18.20 -4.31 -28.52
C VAL A 515 -18.60 -3.07 -27.73
N VAL A 516 -19.61 -2.35 -28.21
CA VAL A 516 -20.10 -1.10 -27.61
C VAL A 516 -20.99 -1.38 -26.38
N GLU A 517 -21.55 -2.58 -26.24
CA GLU A 517 -22.30 -3.02 -25.06
C GLU A 517 -21.55 -2.74 -23.76
N GLY A 518 -22.19 -2.03 -22.83
CA GLY A 518 -21.60 -1.59 -21.57
C GLY A 518 -20.98 -0.19 -21.62
N THR A 519 -21.06 0.53 -22.75
CA THR A 519 -20.60 1.92 -22.85
C THR A 519 -21.48 2.86 -22.05
N ILE A 520 -20.85 3.70 -21.24
CA ILE A 520 -21.49 4.86 -20.62
C ILE A 520 -20.94 6.13 -21.26
N SER A 521 -21.81 7.03 -21.73
CA SER A 521 -21.40 8.24 -22.44
C SER A 521 -22.04 9.50 -21.85
N VAL A 522 -21.31 10.61 -21.96
CA VAL A 522 -21.73 11.92 -21.46
C VAL A 522 -22.18 12.78 -22.64
N GLN A 523 -23.45 13.17 -22.69
CA GLN A 523 -24.03 13.96 -23.78
C GLN A 523 -24.58 15.29 -23.26
N PRO A 524 -24.26 16.45 -23.87
CA PRO A 524 -24.90 17.73 -23.57
C PRO A 524 -26.42 17.60 -23.62
N GLN A 525 -27.08 18.03 -22.55
CA GLN A 525 -28.53 17.93 -22.42
C GLN A 525 -29.20 18.94 -23.37
N ALA A 526 -29.90 18.42 -24.36
CA ALA A 526 -30.76 19.17 -25.27
C ALA A 526 -32.19 18.64 -25.24
N ASN A 527 -33.15 19.53 -25.47
CA ASN A 527 -34.58 19.25 -25.59
C ASN A 527 -35.03 19.48 -27.05
N PRO A 528 -36.05 18.75 -27.55
CA PRO A 528 -36.53 18.92 -28.92
C PRO A 528 -37.02 20.34 -29.21
N VAL A 529 -36.59 20.90 -30.36
CA VAL A 529 -37.08 22.18 -30.88
C VAL A 529 -38.54 22.04 -31.29
N ARG A 530 -39.43 22.81 -30.66
CA ARG A 530 -40.89 22.74 -30.91
C ARG A 530 -41.21 23.19 -32.34
N GLY A 531 -42.08 22.45 -33.03
CA GLY A 531 -42.50 22.76 -34.40
C GLY A 531 -41.50 22.38 -35.51
N PHE A 532 -40.24 22.11 -35.18
CA PHE A 532 -39.21 21.85 -36.20
C PHE A 532 -39.45 20.54 -36.98
N ARG A 533 -39.95 19.49 -36.32
CA ARG A 533 -40.24 18.20 -36.99
C ARG A 533 -41.38 18.37 -37.98
N GLU A 534 -42.43 19.07 -37.56
CA GLU A 534 -43.60 19.40 -38.36
C GLU A 534 -43.18 20.23 -39.58
N TYR A 535 -42.39 21.28 -39.37
CA TYR A 535 -41.76 22.08 -40.44
C TYR A 535 -40.97 21.20 -41.42
N PHE A 536 -40.02 20.41 -40.93
CA PHE A 536 -39.12 19.62 -41.78
C PHE A 536 -39.87 18.57 -42.61
N PHE A 537 -40.95 17.97 -42.07
CA PHE A 537 -41.81 17.05 -42.82
C PHE A 537 -42.66 17.71 -43.92
N THR A 538 -42.84 19.04 -43.90
CA THR A 538 -43.50 19.77 -45.01
C THR A 538 -42.54 20.10 -46.17
N LEU A 539 -41.23 19.97 -45.97
CA LEU A 539 -40.24 20.34 -46.98
C LEU A 539 -40.18 19.33 -48.12
N THR A 540 -40.14 19.84 -49.35
CA THR A 540 -39.92 19.07 -50.58
C THR A 540 -38.98 19.83 -51.52
N PRO A 541 -38.35 19.16 -52.50
CA PRO A 541 -37.52 19.82 -53.51
C PRO A 541 -38.26 20.85 -54.40
N GLN A 542 -39.59 20.95 -54.29
CA GLN A 542 -40.42 21.91 -55.03
C GLN A 542 -40.86 23.13 -54.19
N ASN A 543 -40.65 23.12 -52.87
CA ASN A 543 -40.92 24.27 -52.00
C ASN A 543 -39.65 24.85 -51.37
N ASN A 544 -38.63 24.02 -51.11
CA ASN A 544 -37.38 24.46 -50.49
C ASN A 544 -36.30 24.83 -51.54
N PHE A 545 -36.47 25.98 -52.17
CA PHE A 545 -35.44 26.56 -53.06
C PHE A 545 -34.36 27.36 -52.32
N ARG A 546 -34.56 27.67 -51.02
CA ARG A 546 -33.62 28.49 -50.24
C ARG A 546 -32.36 27.72 -49.83
N ASN A 547 -32.47 26.39 -49.68
CA ASN A 547 -31.37 25.50 -49.39
C ASN A 547 -30.90 24.78 -50.68
N PRO A 548 -29.73 25.13 -51.26
CA PRO A 548 -29.26 24.53 -52.50
C PRO A 548 -28.89 23.05 -52.36
N TRP A 549 -28.65 22.56 -51.14
CA TRP A 549 -28.30 21.17 -50.86
C TRP A 549 -29.52 20.28 -50.58
N PHE A 550 -30.74 20.83 -50.52
CA PHE A 550 -31.95 20.05 -50.19
C PHE A 550 -32.29 19.00 -51.28
N VAL A 551 -31.93 19.26 -52.54
CA VAL A 551 -32.06 18.26 -53.63
C VAL A 551 -31.11 17.09 -53.40
N GLU A 552 -29.85 17.35 -53.02
CA GLU A 552 -28.85 16.32 -52.74
C GLU A 552 -29.22 15.50 -51.50
N PHE A 553 -29.76 16.15 -50.46
CA PHE A 553 -30.38 15.48 -49.32
C PHE A 553 -31.51 14.54 -49.74
N TRP A 554 -32.43 14.99 -50.59
CA TRP A 554 -33.53 14.16 -51.07
C TRP A 554 -33.04 12.93 -51.85
N GLU A 555 -32.02 13.09 -52.68
CA GLU A 555 -31.43 11.99 -53.44
C GLU A 555 -30.78 10.93 -52.55
N GLU A 556 -30.03 11.35 -51.53
CA GLU A 556 -29.35 10.43 -50.60
C GLU A 556 -30.36 9.75 -49.65
N GLN A 557 -31.36 10.49 -49.16
CA GLN A 557 -32.42 10.04 -48.26
C GLN A 557 -33.29 8.94 -48.89
N PHE A 558 -33.68 9.10 -50.15
CA PHE A 558 -34.55 8.14 -50.86
C PHE A 558 -33.80 7.21 -51.83
N ARG A 559 -32.46 7.34 -51.94
CA ARG A 559 -31.61 6.60 -52.89
C ARG A 559 -32.11 6.68 -54.34
N CYS A 560 -32.70 7.82 -54.70
CA CYS A 560 -33.28 8.11 -56.00
C CYS A 560 -32.64 9.36 -56.60
N ARG A 561 -32.71 9.54 -57.92
CA ARG A 561 -32.18 10.71 -58.62
C ARG A 561 -33.31 11.66 -59.01
N TYR A 562 -33.20 12.92 -58.61
CA TYR A 562 -34.20 13.94 -58.88
C TYR A 562 -34.20 14.37 -60.36
N ALA A 563 -35.34 14.87 -60.84
CA ALA A 563 -35.48 15.27 -62.24
C ALA A 563 -34.67 16.55 -62.52
N GLY A 564 -33.70 16.47 -63.43
CA GLY A 564 -32.85 17.60 -63.81
C GLY A 564 -31.60 17.82 -62.94
N SER A 565 -31.36 16.98 -61.92
CA SER A 565 -30.11 17.06 -61.14
C SER A 565 -28.88 16.66 -61.98
N PRO A 566 -27.71 17.27 -61.75
CA PRO A 566 -26.47 16.84 -62.38
C PRO A 566 -26.06 15.45 -61.88
N ARG A 567 -25.46 14.66 -62.77
CA ARG A 567 -24.96 13.31 -62.42
C ARG A 567 -23.67 13.44 -61.60
N SER A 568 -23.73 13.05 -60.33
CA SER A 568 -22.58 12.94 -59.42
C SER A 568 -22.08 11.49 -59.33
N LYS A 569 -20.89 11.29 -58.74
CA LYS A 569 -20.34 9.94 -58.50
C LYS A 569 -21.25 9.09 -57.60
N ASN A 570 -22.00 9.75 -56.71
CA ASN A 570 -22.87 9.10 -55.72
C ASN A 570 -24.23 8.77 -56.33
N ASN A 571 -24.89 9.74 -56.99
CA ASN A 571 -26.22 9.56 -57.58
C ASN A 571 -26.22 8.82 -58.94
N ALA A 572 -25.06 8.58 -59.56
CA ALA A 572 -24.98 7.97 -60.90
C ALA A 572 -25.70 6.62 -61.03
N LYS A 573 -25.78 5.86 -59.93
CA LYS A 573 -26.44 4.55 -59.82
C LYS A 573 -27.91 4.60 -59.38
N TYR A 574 -28.42 5.77 -58.96
CA TYR A 574 -29.77 5.90 -58.42
C TYR A 574 -30.82 5.86 -59.53
N LEU A 575 -31.94 5.20 -59.24
CA LEU A 575 -33.13 5.20 -60.11
C LEU A 575 -33.81 6.58 -60.07
N PRO A 576 -34.48 7.04 -61.14
CA PRO A 576 -35.25 8.28 -61.08
C PRO A 576 -36.28 8.26 -59.94
N CYS A 577 -36.39 9.34 -59.17
CA CYS A 577 -37.43 9.49 -58.14
C CYS A 577 -38.83 9.41 -58.76
N THR A 578 -39.78 8.83 -58.03
CA THR A 578 -41.16 8.61 -58.49
C THR A 578 -42.06 9.85 -58.36
N GLY A 579 -41.64 10.83 -57.55
CA GLY A 579 -42.43 12.00 -57.19
C GLY A 579 -43.49 11.73 -56.11
N ARG A 580 -43.46 10.55 -55.49
CA ARG A 580 -44.34 10.15 -54.37
C ARG A 580 -43.58 10.01 -53.04
N GLU A 581 -42.27 10.23 -53.07
CA GLU A 581 -41.43 10.23 -51.87
C GLU A 581 -41.89 11.33 -50.89
N ARG A 582 -41.79 11.03 -49.58
CA ARG A 582 -42.27 11.90 -48.49
C ARG A 582 -41.42 11.65 -47.25
N LEU A 583 -40.98 12.72 -46.60
CA LEU A 583 -40.35 12.64 -45.28
C LEU A 583 -41.39 12.23 -44.24
N SER A 584 -41.02 11.31 -43.36
CA SER A 584 -41.89 10.78 -42.30
C SER A 584 -41.08 10.37 -41.08
N ALA A 585 -41.75 10.19 -39.94
CA ALA A 585 -41.11 9.72 -38.71
C ALA A 585 -40.52 8.29 -38.81
N GLU A 586 -40.89 7.53 -39.84
CA GLU A 586 -40.43 6.15 -40.08
C GLU A 586 -39.14 6.10 -40.91
N ASN A 587 -38.86 7.14 -41.71
CA ASN A 587 -37.69 7.20 -42.60
C ASN A 587 -36.69 8.31 -42.25
N THR A 588 -37.07 9.29 -41.43
CA THR A 588 -36.23 10.44 -41.09
C THR A 588 -35.80 10.39 -39.63
N GLU A 589 -34.52 10.12 -39.39
CA GLU A 589 -33.88 10.33 -38.09
C GLU A 589 -33.59 11.82 -37.87
N PHE A 590 -33.85 12.32 -36.66
CA PHE A 590 -33.61 13.72 -36.30
C PHE A 590 -32.40 13.86 -35.38
N GLU A 591 -31.60 14.90 -35.60
CA GLU A 591 -30.57 15.33 -34.67
C GLU A 591 -31.23 15.79 -33.34
N ALA A 592 -30.76 15.22 -32.23
CA ALA A 592 -31.29 15.49 -30.89
C ALA A 592 -30.82 16.85 -30.35
N GLN A 593 -29.69 17.36 -30.84
CA GLN A 593 -29.01 18.55 -30.30
C GLN A 593 -29.31 19.86 -31.06
N LEU A 594 -30.34 19.89 -31.92
CA LEU A 594 -30.72 21.07 -32.72
C LEU A 594 -31.10 22.31 -31.88
N GLN A 595 -31.41 22.14 -30.59
CA GLN A 595 -31.61 23.26 -29.66
C GLN A 595 -30.44 24.24 -29.69
N PHE A 596 -29.19 23.75 -29.65
CA PHE A 596 -28.02 24.64 -29.59
C PHE A 596 -27.91 25.52 -30.85
N VAL A 597 -28.38 25.04 -32.01
CA VAL A 597 -28.45 25.82 -33.25
C VAL A 597 -29.53 26.90 -33.16
N ALA A 598 -30.73 26.52 -32.72
CA ALA A 598 -31.85 27.45 -32.57
C ALA A 598 -31.55 28.56 -31.53
N ASP A 599 -31.01 28.18 -30.38
CA ASP A 599 -30.61 29.10 -29.32
C ASP A 599 -29.45 30.00 -29.78
N ALA A 600 -28.54 29.54 -30.66
CA ALA A 600 -27.47 30.37 -31.22
C ALA A 600 -28.00 31.47 -32.15
N VAL A 601 -29.03 31.15 -32.95
CA VAL A 601 -29.75 32.16 -33.75
C VAL A 601 -30.51 33.11 -32.85
N TRP A 602 -31.25 32.61 -31.86
CA TRP A 602 -32.03 33.44 -30.96
C TRP A 602 -31.18 34.35 -30.08
N ALA A 603 -29.97 33.93 -29.68
CA ALA A 603 -28.99 34.80 -29.04
C ALA A 603 -28.66 36.03 -29.92
N PHE A 604 -28.47 35.87 -31.23
CA PHE A 604 -28.31 37.02 -32.13
C PHE A 604 -29.59 37.84 -32.28
N VAL A 605 -30.77 37.22 -32.42
CA VAL A 605 -32.06 37.93 -32.53
C VAL A 605 -32.28 38.85 -31.32
N PHE A 606 -32.15 38.30 -30.10
CA PHE A 606 -32.33 39.06 -28.86
C PHE A 606 -31.26 40.16 -28.71
N ALA A 607 -29.98 39.85 -29.00
CA ALA A 607 -28.92 40.85 -28.94
C ALA A 607 -29.11 42.02 -29.94
N ILE A 608 -29.57 41.73 -31.17
CA ILE A 608 -29.86 42.74 -32.19
C ILE A 608 -31.08 43.57 -31.79
N ARG A 609 -32.13 42.92 -31.27
CA ARG A 609 -33.36 43.60 -30.79
C ARG A 609 -33.06 44.56 -29.65
N ASP A 610 -32.29 44.12 -28.66
CA ASP A 610 -31.99 44.91 -27.46
C ASP A 610 -30.99 46.03 -27.81
N MET A 611 -30.01 45.76 -28.69
CA MET A 611 -29.16 46.78 -29.28
C MET A 611 -29.96 47.84 -30.05
N HIS A 612 -30.93 47.45 -30.87
CA HIS A 612 -31.76 48.39 -31.64
C HIS A 612 -32.68 49.21 -30.73
N ARG A 613 -33.24 48.60 -29.67
CA ARG A 613 -34.03 49.31 -28.67
C ARG A 613 -33.24 50.45 -28.04
N ASP A 614 -32.00 50.19 -27.64
CA ASP A 614 -31.18 51.16 -26.92
C ASP A 614 -30.48 52.17 -27.85
N VAL A 615 -30.06 51.75 -29.04
CA VAL A 615 -29.31 52.59 -30.01
C VAL A 615 -30.22 53.36 -30.98
N CYS A 616 -31.32 52.74 -31.44
CA CYS A 616 -32.29 53.34 -32.37
C CYS A 616 -33.59 53.81 -31.69
N GLY A 617 -33.72 53.61 -30.37
CA GLY A 617 -34.93 53.96 -29.61
C GLY A 617 -36.16 53.11 -29.95
N GLY A 618 -35.96 51.90 -30.50
CA GLY A 618 -37.05 50.99 -30.89
C GLY A 618 -37.92 51.46 -32.06
N LYS A 619 -37.51 52.48 -32.80
CA LYS A 619 -38.27 53.02 -33.95
C LYS A 619 -38.24 52.04 -35.14
N PRO A 620 -39.32 51.89 -35.92
CA PRO A 620 -39.32 51.00 -37.08
C PRO A 620 -38.22 51.34 -38.09
N GLY A 621 -37.55 50.31 -38.61
CA GLY A 621 -36.42 50.43 -39.53
C GLY A 621 -35.06 50.55 -38.84
N LEU A 622 -33.99 50.48 -39.64
CA LEU A 622 -32.61 50.50 -39.16
C LEU A 622 -32.08 51.94 -39.12
N CYS A 623 -31.57 52.38 -37.96
CA CYS A 623 -30.98 53.71 -37.81
C CYS A 623 -29.50 53.76 -38.23
N GLU A 624 -28.98 54.96 -38.48
CA GLU A 624 -27.59 55.17 -38.93
C GLU A 624 -26.53 54.58 -37.98
N ALA A 625 -26.78 54.59 -36.68
CA ALA A 625 -25.88 53.98 -35.68
C ALA A 625 -25.82 52.43 -35.74
N MET A 626 -26.64 51.80 -36.61
CA MET A 626 -26.58 50.37 -36.94
C MET A 626 -26.30 50.12 -38.44
N ARG A 627 -25.85 51.14 -39.19
CA ARG A 627 -25.48 51.05 -40.61
C ARG A 627 -23.99 51.37 -40.82
N PRO A 628 -23.07 50.38 -40.77
CA PRO A 628 -23.27 48.96 -40.46
C PRO A 628 -23.33 48.69 -38.95
N VAL A 629 -23.74 47.46 -38.57
CA VAL A 629 -23.81 47.03 -37.16
C VAL A 629 -22.41 46.91 -36.56
N SER A 630 -22.17 47.63 -35.45
CA SER A 630 -20.91 47.59 -34.72
C SER A 630 -20.73 46.27 -33.96
N GLY A 631 -19.89 45.36 -34.47
CA GLY A 631 -19.59 44.07 -33.85
C GLY A 631 -19.14 44.11 -32.37
N PRO A 632 -18.27 45.04 -31.92
CA PRO A 632 -17.91 45.22 -30.50
C PRO A 632 -19.07 45.70 -29.62
N THR A 633 -20.10 46.30 -30.23
CA THR A 633 -21.32 46.71 -29.54
C THR A 633 -22.29 45.53 -29.46
N LEU A 634 -22.49 44.83 -30.58
CA LEU A 634 -23.29 43.60 -30.64
C LEU A 634 -22.78 42.53 -29.66
N LEU A 635 -21.45 42.34 -29.54
CA LEU A 635 -20.85 41.40 -28.58
C LEU A 635 -21.22 41.69 -27.12
N ARG A 636 -21.41 42.97 -26.75
CA ARG A 636 -21.81 43.34 -25.38
C ARG A 636 -23.24 42.93 -25.08
N TYR A 637 -24.17 43.19 -26.00
CA TYR A 637 -25.55 42.70 -25.88
C TYR A 637 -25.62 41.18 -25.94
N LEU A 638 -24.85 40.55 -26.85
CA LEU A 638 -24.79 39.10 -27.02
C LEU A 638 -24.40 38.36 -25.73
N ARG A 639 -23.40 38.86 -24.98
CA ARG A 639 -23.00 38.27 -23.69
C ARG A 639 -24.00 38.50 -22.55
N GLN A 640 -25.04 39.32 -22.75
CA GLN A 640 -26.04 39.67 -21.73
C GLN A 640 -27.43 39.09 -22.05
N VAL A 641 -27.58 38.34 -23.15
CA VAL A 641 -28.89 37.78 -23.54
C VAL A 641 -29.40 36.78 -22.50
N ARG A 642 -30.71 36.86 -22.24
CA ARG A 642 -31.47 35.91 -21.45
C ARG A 642 -32.84 35.75 -22.08
N PHE A 643 -33.18 34.53 -22.47
CA PHE A 643 -34.43 34.25 -23.17
C PHE A 643 -34.92 32.82 -22.91
N ILE A 644 -36.18 32.55 -23.24
CA ILE A 644 -36.73 31.19 -23.32
C ILE A 644 -36.59 30.75 -24.78
N GLY A 645 -35.86 29.67 -25.03
CA GLY A 645 -35.58 29.14 -26.38
C GLY A 645 -36.76 28.40 -27.01
N LEU A 646 -36.59 27.95 -28.27
CA LEU A 646 -37.62 27.18 -29.00
C LEU A 646 -37.86 25.76 -28.41
N SER A 647 -36.96 25.26 -27.56
CA SER A 647 -37.19 24.09 -26.71
C SER A 647 -38.16 24.38 -25.55
N GLY A 648 -38.23 25.63 -25.11
CA GLY A 648 -38.88 26.11 -23.89
C GLY A 648 -37.97 26.16 -22.66
N ASP A 649 -36.67 25.92 -22.80
CA ASP A 649 -35.70 26.14 -21.72
C ASP A 649 -35.29 27.61 -21.61
N GLU A 650 -34.92 28.04 -20.41
CA GLU A 650 -34.22 29.32 -20.22
C GLU A 650 -32.74 29.19 -20.61
N PHE A 651 -32.29 30.07 -21.51
CA PHE A 651 -30.92 30.17 -21.99
C PHE A 651 -30.27 31.50 -21.55
N HIS A 652 -29.00 31.42 -21.16
CA HIS A 652 -28.07 32.53 -20.99
C HIS A 652 -26.63 32.01 -21.15
N PHE A 653 -25.67 32.90 -21.42
CA PHE A 653 -24.25 32.55 -21.42
C PHE A 653 -23.65 32.67 -20.01
N ASP A 654 -22.64 31.86 -19.72
CA ASP A 654 -21.83 31.99 -18.50
C ASP A 654 -20.81 33.15 -18.57
N ALA A 655 -20.00 33.33 -17.51
CA ALA A 655 -18.94 34.35 -17.47
C ALA A 655 -17.86 34.18 -18.56
N HIS A 656 -17.72 32.97 -19.12
CA HIS A 656 -16.83 32.64 -20.23
C HIS A 656 -17.57 32.58 -21.58
N GLY A 657 -18.78 33.12 -21.70
CA GLY A 657 -19.51 33.12 -22.98
C GLY A 657 -19.87 31.73 -23.50
N ASP A 658 -19.92 30.73 -22.62
CA ASP A 658 -20.24 29.33 -22.89
C ASP A 658 -21.69 29.01 -22.46
N GLY A 659 -22.24 27.92 -22.99
CA GLY A 659 -23.58 27.45 -22.64
C GLY A 659 -23.66 26.79 -21.25
N PRO A 660 -24.86 26.67 -20.66
CA PRO A 660 -25.04 26.09 -19.33
C PRO A 660 -24.60 24.61 -19.27
N ALA A 661 -23.79 24.28 -18.27
CA ALA A 661 -23.17 22.96 -18.09
C ALA A 661 -24.17 21.88 -17.60
N ARG A 662 -24.99 21.37 -18.52
CA ARG A 662 -26.00 20.32 -18.28
C ARG A 662 -25.75 19.13 -19.19
N TYR A 663 -25.66 17.92 -18.63
CA TYR A 663 -25.43 16.69 -19.40
C TYR A 663 -26.40 15.58 -18.99
N ASN A 664 -26.81 14.78 -19.97
CA ASN A 664 -27.40 13.47 -19.79
C ASN A 664 -26.29 12.41 -19.72
N ILE A 665 -26.44 11.44 -18.81
CA ILE A 665 -25.59 10.25 -18.83
C ILE A 665 -26.38 9.13 -19.51
N LEU A 666 -25.83 8.62 -20.61
CA LEU A 666 -26.43 7.56 -21.41
C LEU A 666 -25.65 6.26 -21.21
N HIS A 667 -26.35 5.14 -21.39
CA HIS A 667 -25.79 3.80 -21.31
C HIS A 667 -26.25 2.96 -22.51
N PHE A 668 -25.34 2.22 -23.13
CA PHE A 668 -25.65 1.32 -24.24
C PHE A 668 -25.73 -0.13 -23.75
N LYS A 669 -26.95 -0.61 -23.49
CA LYS A 669 -27.22 -1.97 -23.00
C LYS A 669 -28.16 -2.77 -23.90
N GLN A 670 -28.15 -4.09 -23.72
CA GLN A 670 -29.20 -4.96 -24.21
C GLN A 670 -30.47 -4.74 -23.38
N VAL A 671 -31.56 -4.31 -24.00
CA VAL A 671 -32.88 -4.19 -23.34
C VAL A 671 -33.59 -5.56 -23.30
N THR A 672 -33.39 -6.35 -24.35
CA THR A 672 -33.68 -7.78 -24.41
C THR A 672 -32.53 -8.45 -25.14
N ARG A 673 -32.29 -9.75 -24.91
CA ARG A 673 -31.16 -10.49 -25.53
C ARG A 673 -31.11 -10.28 -27.05
N GLY A 674 -30.00 -9.71 -27.55
CA GLY A 674 -29.77 -9.37 -28.94
C GLY A 674 -30.30 -8.00 -29.41
N VAL A 675 -30.99 -7.23 -28.56
CA VAL A 675 -31.57 -5.92 -28.91
C VAL A 675 -30.93 -4.82 -28.05
N TYR A 676 -30.03 -4.07 -28.65
CA TYR A 676 -29.25 -3.02 -28.00
C TYR A 676 -29.90 -1.64 -28.17
N ARG A 677 -29.88 -0.81 -27.13
CA ARG A 677 -30.34 0.58 -27.18
C ARG A 677 -29.49 1.48 -26.29
N TRP A 678 -29.37 2.74 -26.70
CA TRP A 678 -29.01 3.84 -25.81
C TRP A 678 -30.19 4.17 -24.91
N ILE A 679 -29.97 4.15 -23.60
CA ILE A 679 -30.93 4.60 -22.58
C ILE A 679 -30.31 5.69 -21.71
N ARG A 680 -31.12 6.53 -21.08
CA ARG A 680 -30.63 7.48 -20.07
C ARG A 680 -30.60 6.81 -18.71
N VAL A 681 -29.44 6.81 -18.06
CA VAL A 681 -29.22 6.27 -16.70
C VAL A 681 -28.87 7.34 -15.67
N GLY A 682 -28.72 8.60 -16.10
CA GLY A 682 -28.37 9.68 -15.18
C GLY A 682 -28.34 11.06 -15.80
N ARG A 683 -27.82 12.00 -15.02
CA ARG A 683 -27.56 13.40 -15.40
C ARG A 683 -26.40 13.98 -14.60
N TYR A 684 -25.74 14.97 -15.18
CA TYR A 684 -24.75 15.80 -14.51
C TYR A 684 -25.21 17.26 -14.58
N LEU A 685 -25.43 17.86 -13.42
CA LEU A 685 -25.97 19.22 -13.27
C LEU A 685 -25.21 19.94 -12.16
N ASP A 686 -24.82 21.19 -12.41
CA ASP A 686 -24.22 22.11 -11.42
C ASP A 686 -23.01 21.55 -10.64
N GLY A 687 -22.30 20.57 -11.23
CA GLY A 687 -21.14 19.90 -10.65
C GLY A 687 -21.40 18.51 -10.07
N GLU A 688 -22.67 18.12 -9.87
CA GLU A 688 -23.05 16.85 -9.25
C GLU A 688 -23.43 15.77 -10.28
N LEU A 689 -22.90 14.56 -10.08
CA LEU A 689 -23.28 13.36 -10.84
C LEU A 689 -24.42 12.61 -10.15
N GLN A 690 -25.58 12.55 -10.82
CA GLN A 690 -26.71 11.72 -10.41
C GLN A 690 -26.81 10.54 -11.38
N LEU A 691 -26.42 9.35 -10.90
CA LEU A 691 -26.35 8.12 -11.67
C LEU A 691 -27.16 7.02 -10.99
N ASP A 692 -28.11 6.43 -11.72
CA ASP A 692 -28.87 5.28 -11.29
C ASP A 692 -28.06 4.01 -11.56
N MET A 693 -27.62 3.34 -10.50
CA MET A 693 -26.80 2.13 -10.59
C MET A 693 -27.63 0.88 -10.90
N ASP A 694 -28.92 0.87 -10.57
CA ASP A 694 -29.80 -0.29 -10.77
C ASP A 694 -30.20 -0.44 -12.25
N GLU A 695 -30.22 0.67 -12.99
CA GLU A 695 -30.40 0.69 -14.45
C GLU A 695 -29.12 0.39 -15.25
N ILE A 696 -27.94 0.30 -14.60
CA ILE A 696 -26.67 0.03 -15.28
C ILE A 696 -26.40 -1.48 -15.33
N GLN A 697 -26.27 -1.99 -16.55
CA GLN A 697 -25.92 -3.38 -16.84
C GLN A 697 -24.81 -3.41 -17.90
N PHE A 698 -23.60 -3.84 -17.55
CA PHE A 698 -22.45 -3.81 -18.47
C PHE A 698 -22.56 -4.84 -19.59
N LYS A 699 -22.79 -6.12 -19.26
CA LYS A 699 -23.07 -7.18 -20.24
C LYS A 699 -24.31 -7.99 -19.85
N TRP A 700 -24.88 -8.72 -20.82
CA TRP A 700 -26.04 -9.59 -20.53
C TRP A 700 -25.75 -10.70 -19.51
N GLU A 701 -24.57 -11.34 -19.60
CA GLU A 701 -24.18 -12.47 -18.74
C GLU A 701 -23.38 -12.01 -17.50
N GLU A 702 -22.69 -10.87 -17.59
CA GLU A 702 -21.96 -10.22 -16.50
C GLU A 702 -22.52 -8.79 -16.30
N PRO A 703 -23.55 -8.60 -15.46
CA PRO A 703 -24.25 -7.31 -15.35
C PRO A 703 -23.42 -6.23 -14.62
N HIS A 704 -22.54 -6.64 -13.70
CA HIS A 704 -21.68 -5.73 -12.94
C HIS A 704 -20.55 -5.15 -13.82
N HIS A 705 -20.06 -3.96 -13.47
CA HIS A 705 -18.87 -3.40 -14.09
C HIS A 705 -17.63 -4.31 -13.87
N PRO A 706 -16.67 -4.36 -14.82
CA PRO A 706 -15.40 -5.00 -14.58
C PRO A 706 -14.58 -4.21 -13.56
N GLU A 707 -13.74 -4.90 -12.78
CA GLU A 707 -12.72 -4.26 -11.96
C GLU A 707 -11.59 -3.71 -12.86
N SER A 708 -11.15 -2.48 -12.60
CA SER A 708 -10.07 -1.82 -13.36
C SER A 708 -9.06 -1.20 -12.40
N VAL A 709 -8.20 -2.05 -11.83
CA VAL A 709 -7.13 -1.69 -10.87
C VAL A 709 -5.80 -2.29 -11.31
N CYS A 710 -4.69 -1.58 -11.11
CA CYS A 710 -3.40 -2.09 -11.56
C CYS A 710 -2.90 -3.25 -10.69
N SER A 711 -3.21 -3.23 -9.40
CA SER A 711 -2.88 -4.31 -8.45
C SER A 711 -4.00 -4.43 -7.43
N ALA A 712 -4.29 -5.68 -7.05
CA ALA A 712 -5.25 -5.95 -5.99
C ALA A 712 -4.67 -5.50 -4.63
N GLU A 713 -5.57 -5.22 -3.69
CA GLU A 713 -5.17 -4.87 -2.33
C GLU A 713 -4.49 -6.08 -1.64
N CYS A 714 -3.42 -5.84 -0.90
CA CYS A 714 -2.63 -6.93 -0.32
C CYS A 714 -3.35 -7.60 0.86
N GLU A 715 -3.08 -8.89 1.06
CA GLU A 715 -3.68 -9.67 2.15
C GLU A 715 -3.16 -9.23 3.53
N LEU A 716 -3.83 -9.68 4.60
CA LEU A 716 -3.41 -9.39 5.97
C LEU A 716 -2.03 -10.01 6.25
N GLY A 717 -1.11 -9.22 6.81
CA GLY A 717 0.29 -9.62 7.02
C GLY A 717 1.22 -9.44 5.80
N GLN A 718 0.71 -8.89 4.69
CA GLN A 718 1.52 -8.49 3.53
C GLN A 718 1.73 -6.97 3.46
N ALA A 719 2.90 -6.55 2.98
CA ALA A 719 3.23 -5.17 2.66
C ALA A 719 3.30 -4.95 1.13
N LYS A 720 3.09 -3.71 0.69
CA LYS A 720 3.13 -3.27 -0.71
C LYS A 720 4.57 -2.95 -1.14
N GLN A 721 4.95 -3.37 -2.32
CA GLN A 721 6.18 -2.95 -3.00
C GLN A 721 5.81 -2.36 -4.36
N TYR A 722 5.86 -1.03 -4.48
CA TYR A 722 5.54 -0.34 -5.72
C TYR A 722 6.50 -0.70 -6.86
N VAL A 723 5.98 -0.77 -8.07
CA VAL A 723 6.73 -1.07 -9.29
C VAL A 723 7.47 0.19 -9.76
N GLU A 724 8.76 0.08 -10.05
CA GLU A 724 9.55 1.21 -10.55
C GLU A 724 8.97 1.75 -11.87
N GLY A 725 8.60 3.04 -11.86
CA GLY A 725 7.98 3.71 -13.01
C GLY A 725 6.45 3.65 -13.07
N GLU A 726 5.77 2.89 -12.19
CA GLU A 726 4.29 2.77 -12.19
C GLU A 726 3.70 2.99 -10.79
N SER A 727 3.23 4.21 -10.51
CA SER A 727 2.83 4.66 -9.17
C SER A 727 1.63 3.94 -8.56
N CYS A 728 0.66 3.46 -9.35
CA CYS A 728 -0.51 2.72 -8.84
C CYS A 728 -0.35 1.19 -8.88
N CYS A 729 0.85 0.68 -9.18
CA CYS A 729 1.09 -0.74 -9.38
C CYS A 729 2.05 -1.25 -8.30
N TRP A 730 1.70 -2.36 -7.64
CA TRP A 730 2.51 -2.93 -6.55
C TRP A 730 2.48 -4.46 -6.54
N HIS A 731 3.55 -5.04 -6.02
CA HIS A 731 3.59 -6.44 -5.61
C HIS A 731 3.37 -6.55 -4.11
N CYS A 732 2.69 -7.59 -3.67
CA CYS A 732 2.48 -7.88 -2.25
C CYS A 732 3.54 -8.88 -1.78
N PHE A 733 4.19 -8.62 -0.65
CA PHE A 733 5.16 -9.54 -0.04
C PHE A 733 4.80 -9.80 1.43
N ASN A 734 4.99 -11.05 1.88
CA ASN A 734 4.71 -11.44 3.26
C ASN A 734 5.78 -10.88 4.21
N CYS A 735 5.37 -10.29 5.34
CA CYS A 735 6.28 -10.01 6.46
C CYS A 735 6.82 -11.32 7.07
N THR A 736 8.04 -11.32 7.62
CA THR A 736 8.69 -12.54 8.12
C THR A 736 8.08 -13.05 9.45
N GLN A 737 8.59 -14.17 9.99
CA GLN A 737 8.04 -14.84 11.18
C GLN A 737 7.96 -13.96 12.44
N TYR A 738 8.84 -12.95 12.56
CA TYR A 738 8.91 -12.06 13.73
C TYR A 738 8.46 -10.63 13.43
N GLU A 739 7.87 -10.40 12.25
CA GLU A 739 7.44 -9.09 11.79
C GLU A 739 5.92 -9.03 11.61
N ILE A 740 5.40 -7.82 11.79
CA ILE A 740 4.03 -7.43 11.46
C ILE A 740 4.05 -6.40 10.33
N ARG A 741 2.94 -6.26 9.61
CA ARG A 741 2.75 -5.11 8.69
C ARG A 741 2.79 -3.82 9.51
N SER A 742 3.59 -2.83 9.10
CA SER A 742 3.68 -1.56 9.80
C SER A 742 2.31 -0.85 9.81
N PRO A 743 1.85 -0.33 10.96
CA PRO A 743 0.59 0.42 11.04
C PRO A 743 0.73 1.85 10.49
N VAL A 744 1.96 2.31 10.20
CA VAL A 744 2.24 3.68 9.72
C VAL A 744 2.59 3.72 8.22
N SER A 745 3.10 2.61 7.67
CA SER A 745 3.46 2.51 6.25
C SER A 745 3.00 1.19 5.66
N GLU A 746 2.23 1.25 4.58
CA GLU A 746 1.78 0.07 3.84
C GLU A 746 2.92 -0.70 3.16
N THR A 747 4.10 -0.07 3.01
CA THR A 747 5.26 -0.64 2.31
C THR A 747 6.31 -1.28 3.21
N ALA A 748 6.12 -1.22 4.53
CA ALA A 748 7.11 -1.67 5.51
C ALA A 748 6.58 -2.81 6.39
N CYS A 749 7.41 -3.81 6.62
CA CYS A 749 7.27 -4.74 7.74
C CYS A 749 8.09 -4.22 8.92
N MET A 750 7.62 -4.45 10.15
CA MET A 750 8.31 -4.04 11.38
C MET A 750 8.45 -5.22 12.35
N GLU A 751 9.63 -5.33 12.97
CA GLU A 751 9.96 -6.44 13.86
C GLU A 751 9.32 -6.26 15.26
N CYS A 752 8.79 -7.34 15.84
CA CYS A 752 8.25 -7.33 17.19
C CYS A 752 9.35 -7.24 18.27
N ALA A 753 9.06 -6.48 19.33
CA ALA A 753 9.95 -6.33 20.47
C ALA A 753 10.15 -7.66 21.22
N ARG A 754 11.32 -7.84 21.87
CA ARG A 754 11.59 -9.05 22.68
C ARG A 754 10.53 -9.21 23.78
N GLY A 755 10.05 -10.43 23.97
CA GLY A 755 8.90 -10.75 24.82
C GLY A 755 7.54 -10.59 24.12
N THR A 756 7.52 -10.24 22.84
CA THR A 756 6.32 -10.26 21.98
C THR A 756 6.59 -10.99 20.66
N LEU A 757 5.56 -11.60 20.08
CA LEU A 757 5.58 -12.27 18.78
C LEU A 757 4.40 -11.77 17.93
N PRO A 758 4.47 -11.81 16.59
CA PRO A 758 3.32 -11.53 15.73
C PRO A 758 2.10 -12.39 16.08
N ASP A 759 0.92 -11.79 16.05
CA ASP A 759 -0.34 -12.52 16.09
C ASP A 759 -0.55 -13.37 14.83
N SER A 760 -1.56 -14.24 14.82
CA SER A 760 -1.83 -15.13 13.69
C SER A 760 -2.13 -14.40 12.37
N ARG A 761 -2.50 -13.11 12.41
CA ARG A 761 -2.73 -12.27 11.23
C ARG A 761 -1.54 -11.36 10.88
N ARG A 762 -0.44 -11.39 11.66
CA ARG A 762 0.76 -10.53 11.53
C ARG A 762 0.44 -9.04 11.40
N MET A 763 -0.51 -8.58 12.22
CA MET A 763 -0.96 -7.19 12.33
C MET A 763 -0.59 -6.57 13.68
N GLN A 764 -0.37 -7.36 14.73
CA GLN A 764 -0.07 -6.90 16.09
C GLN A 764 0.95 -7.80 16.78
N CYS A 765 1.78 -7.23 17.66
CA CYS A 765 2.71 -8.00 18.49
C CYS A 765 2.04 -8.41 19.81
N ALA A 766 1.74 -9.69 19.98
CA ALA A 766 1.16 -10.29 21.18
C ALA A 766 2.23 -10.70 22.19
N PRO A 767 1.99 -10.60 23.52
CA PRO A 767 2.96 -10.96 24.54
C PRO A 767 3.17 -12.48 24.65
N VAL A 768 4.43 -12.90 24.83
CA VAL A 768 4.82 -14.29 25.05
C VAL A 768 4.46 -14.72 26.49
N PRO A 769 3.79 -15.87 26.71
CA PRO A 769 3.36 -16.30 28.05
C PRO A 769 4.54 -16.59 28.98
N GLU A 770 4.38 -16.27 30.27
CA GLU A 770 5.44 -16.46 31.27
C GLU A 770 5.69 -17.94 31.63
N LEU A 771 6.97 -18.32 31.62
CA LEU A 771 7.46 -19.63 32.03
C LEU A 771 8.22 -19.50 33.36
N TYR A 772 7.79 -20.24 34.38
CA TYR A 772 8.50 -20.36 35.65
C TYR A 772 8.30 -21.77 36.24
N LEU A 773 9.06 -22.13 37.27
CA LEU A 773 8.88 -23.39 37.98
C LEU A 773 7.53 -23.37 38.72
N GLN A 774 6.48 -23.92 38.10
CA GLN A 774 5.17 -23.97 38.71
C GLN A 774 5.16 -24.98 39.88
N PRO A 775 4.54 -24.67 41.03
CA PRO A 775 4.40 -25.61 42.15
C PRO A 775 3.63 -26.90 41.80
N THR A 776 2.87 -26.90 40.71
CA THR A 776 2.15 -28.03 40.12
C THR A 776 3.05 -28.99 39.33
N SER A 777 4.29 -28.61 39.01
CA SER A 777 5.20 -29.48 38.24
C SER A 777 5.62 -30.70 39.07
N PRO A 778 5.75 -31.91 38.47
CA PRO A 778 6.10 -33.12 39.22
C PRO A 778 7.42 -33.00 40.00
N ALA A 779 8.39 -32.29 39.42
CA ALA A 779 9.69 -32.00 40.01
C ALA A 779 9.58 -31.11 41.27
N ALA A 780 8.76 -30.05 41.22
CA ALA A 780 8.47 -29.19 42.36
C ALA A 780 7.72 -29.95 43.47
N ILE A 781 6.71 -30.74 43.11
CA ILE A 781 5.93 -31.56 44.06
C ILE A 781 6.86 -32.54 44.79
N GLY A 782 7.77 -33.22 44.09
CA GLY A 782 8.77 -34.11 44.69
C GLY A 782 9.68 -33.39 45.71
N ALA A 783 10.19 -32.21 45.37
CA ALA A 783 11.02 -31.42 46.28
C ALA A 783 10.25 -30.92 47.52
N MET A 784 9.04 -30.39 47.33
CA MET A 784 8.19 -29.88 48.41
C MET A 784 7.73 -30.99 49.37
N THR A 785 7.34 -32.15 48.86
CA THR A 785 6.91 -33.30 49.69
C THR A 785 8.06 -33.86 50.53
N PHE A 786 9.24 -34.01 49.93
CA PHE A 786 10.45 -34.42 50.65
C PHE A 786 10.82 -33.42 51.77
N SER A 787 10.72 -32.11 51.48
CA SER A 787 10.96 -31.07 52.48
C SER A 787 9.91 -31.06 53.60
N ALA A 788 8.62 -31.18 53.27
CA ALA A 788 7.53 -31.23 54.24
C ALA A 788 7.68 -32.39 55.25
N LEU A 789 8.08 -33.57 54.77
CA LEU A 789 8.42 -34.71 55.62
C LEU A 789 9.62 -34.39 56.54
N GLY A 790 10.64 -33.73 56.00
CA GLY A 790 11.79 -33.24 56.77
C GLY A 790 11.42 -32.25 57.88
N ILE A 791 10.51 -31.30 57.61
CA ILE A 791 9.97 -30.37 58.60
C ILE A 791 9.24 -31.14 59.71
N LEU A 792 8.33 -32.06 59.34
CA LEU A 792 7.57 -32.86 60.31
C LEU A 792 8.49 -33.67 61.24
N LEU A 793 9.49 -34.34 60.67
CA LEU A 793 10.49 -35.09 61.44
C LEU A 793 11.35 -34.19 62.33
N THR A 794 11.76 -33.01 61.84
CA THR A 794 12.55 -32.04 62.61
C THR A 794 11.76 -31.49 63.80
N MET A 795 10.48 -31.17 63.60
CA MET A 795 9.57 -30.71 64.66
C MET A 795 9.30 -31.81 65.69
N LEU A 796 9.15 -33.07 65.28
CA LEU A 796 9.03 -34.21 66.19
C LEU A 796 10.29 -34.39 67.04
N VAL A 797 11.48 -34.38 66.42
CA VAL A 797 12.76 -34.46 67.15
C VAL A 797 12.92 -33.28 68.09
N GLY A 798 12.59 -32.06 67.66
CA GLY A 798 12.61 -30.85 68.48
C GLY A 798 11.68 -30.93 69.69
N GLY A 799 10.44 -31.38 69.50
CA GLY A 799 9.46 -31.58 70.58
C GLY A 799 9.94 -32.57 71.63
N VAL A 800 10.49 -33.72 71.21
CA VAL A 800 11.11 -34.69 72.12
C VAL A 800 12.33 -34.09 72.83
N TRP A 801 13.13 -33.27 72.14
CA TRP A 801 14.31 -32.61 72.72
C TRP A 801 13.95 -31.58 73.80
N VAL A 802 12.84 -30.84 73.63
CA VAL A 802 12.28 -29.92 74.63
C VAL A 802 11.72 -30.72 75.82
N ALA A 803 10.82 -31.67 75.57
CA ALA A 803 10.15 -32.46 76.60
C ALA A 803 11.12 -33.29 77.46
N ARG A 804 12.21 -33.80 76.86
CA ARG A 804 13.25 -34.59 77.55
C ARG A 804 14.54 -33.79 77.79
N SER A 805 14.48 -32.46 77.77
CA SER A 805 15.64 -31.55 77.95
C SER A 805 16.37 -31.67 79.31
N SER A 806 15.74 -32.32 80.30
CA SER A 806 16.32 -32.64 81.61
C SER A 806 17.20 -33.90 81.62
N THR A 807 17.08 -34.77 80.60
CA THR A 807 17.77 -36.07 80.56
C THR A 807 19.29 -35.95 80.40
N PRO A 808 20.09 -36.89 80.95
CA PRO A 808 21.55 -36.83 80.87
C PRO A 808 22.09 -36.90 79.43
N VAL A 809 21.44 -37.66 78.54
CA VAL A 809 21.84 -37.74 77.11
C VAL A 809 21.73 -36.38 76.41
N VAL A 810 20.61 -35.66 76.59
CA VAL A 810 20.43 -34.31 76.00
C VAL A 810 21.40 -33.30 76.62
N ARG A 811 21.64 -33.37 77.94
CA ARG A 811 22.60 -32.48 78.61
C ARG A 811 24.05 -32.73 78.17
N ALA A 812 24.47 -33.98 77.96
CA ALA A 812 25.82 -34.33 77.52
C ALA A 812 26.14 -33.80 76.11
N SER A 813 25.19 -33.98 75.18
CA SER A 813 25.19 -33.51 73.78
C SER A 813 25.35 -31.97 73.65
N GLY A 814 25.09 -31.22 74.73
CA GLY A 814 25.10 -29.76 74.74
C GLY A 814 23.78 -29.19 74.23
N ARG A 815 22.86 -28.93 75.18
CA ARG A 815 21.47 -28.52 74.91
C ARG A 815 21.36 -27.36 73.91
N GLU A 816 22.04 -26.25 74.19
CA GLU A 816 21.89 -25.01 73.41
C GLU A 816 22.37 -25.17 71.95
N LEU A 817 23.56 -25.76 71.74
CA LEU A 817 24.06 -26.04 70.38
C LEU A 817 23.18 -27.04 69.63
N SER A 818 22.57 -28.01 70.32
CA SER A 818 21.61 -28.92 69.69
C SER A 818 20.31 -28.22 69.25
N PHE A 819 19.86 -27.16 69.94
CA PHE A 819 18.74 -26.35 69.46
C PHE A 819 19.14 -25.46 68.27
N VAL A 820 20.34 -24.86 68.28
CA VAL A 820 20.87 -24.11 67.11
C VAL A 820 20.97 -25.01 65.88
N LEU A 821 21.43 -26.26 66.04
CA LEU A 821 21.45 -27.26 64.96
C LEU A 821 20.06 -27.57 64.41
N LEU A 822 19.07 -27.82 65.28
CA LEU A 822 17.69 -28.11 64.85
C LEU A 822 17.04 -26.90 64.16
N ALA A 823 17.32 -25.68 64.61
CA ALA A 823 16.88 -24.45 63.93
C ALA A 823 17.49 -24.32 62.53
N GLY A 824 18.80 -24.57 62.38
CA GLY A 824 19.46 -24.58 61.06
C GLY A 824 18.88 -25.64 60.11
N ILE A 825 18.63 -26.86 60.60
CA ILE A 825 18.00 -27.95 59.83
C ILE A 825 16.59 -27.56 59.39
N LEU A 826 15.78 -26.98 60.28
CA LEU A 826 14.44 -26.49 59.95
C LEU A 826 14.49 -25.40 58.86
N MET A 827 15.45 -24.47 58.96
CA MET A 827 15.64 -23.43 57.94
C MET A 827 16.04 -24.01 56.57
N CYS A 828 16.89 -25.04 56.51
CA CYS A 828 17.24 -25.70 55.25
C CYS A 828 16.00 -26.26 54.53
N TYR A 829 15.06 -26.88 55.26
CA TYR A 829 13.82 -27.37 54.67
C TYR A 829 12.88 -26.22 54.23
N LEU A 830 12.78 -25.15 55.01
CA LEU A 830 11.96 -23.98 54.66
C LEU A 830 12.45 -23.28 53.37
N VAL A 831 13.75 -23.29 53.08
CA VAL A 831 14.33 -22.74 51.84
C VAL A 831 13.73 -23.38 50.59
N THR A 832 13.44 -24.69 50.61
CA THR A 832 12.82 -25.42 49.49
C THR A 832 11.51 -24.78 49.01
N PHE A 833 10.69 -24.26 49.92
CA PHE A 833 9.45 -23.57 49.55
C PHE A 833 9.71 -22.19 48.96
N ALA A 834 10.68 -21.45 49.53
CA ALA A 834 11.09 -20.15 48.97
C ALA A 834 11.62 -20.29 47.53
N LEU A 835 12.31 -21.39 47.20
CA LEU A 835 12.84 -21.69 45.87
C LEU A 835 11.78 -22.07 44.83
N VAL A 836 10.67 -22.69 45.24
CA VAL A 836 9.65 -23.25 44.34
C VAL A 836 8.49 -22.27 44.06
N LEU A 837 8.26 -21.29 44.92
CA LEU A 837 7.20 -20.28 44.71
C LEU A 837 7.55 -19.30 43.58
N ARG A 838 6.51 -18.73 42.94
CA ARG A 838 6.64 -17.76 41.82
C ARG A 838 7.61 -16.63 42.22
N PRO A 839 8.67 -16.36 41.46
CA PRO A 839 9.65 -15.33 41.79
C PRO A 839 9.01 -13.95 41.99
N THR A 840 9.40 -13.28 43.07
CA THR A 840 9.09 -11.88 43.39
C THR A 840 10.34 -11.29 44.03
N ASP A 841 10.53 -9.97 43.99
CA ASP A 841 11.72 -9.32 44.57
C ASP A 841 11.97 -9.71 46.04
N PHE A 842 10.89 -9.81 46.82
CA PHE A 842 10.95 -10.30 48.20
C PHE A 842 11.42 -11.75 48.29
N LEU A 843 10.84 -12.67 47.51
CA LEU A 843 11.26 -14.07 47.51
C LEU A 843 12.70 -14.23 46.99
N CYS A 844 13.11 -13.49 45.97
CA CYS A 844 14.48 -13.50 45.46
C CYS A 844 15.49 -13.05 46.52
N SER A 845 15.18 -12.01 47.31
CA SER A 845 16.01 -11.59 48.43
C SER A 845 16.05 -12.65 49.55
N LEU A 846 14.90 -13.25 49.88
CA LEU A 846 14.80 -14.31 50.89
C LEU A 846 15.59 -15.57 50.50
N GLN A 847 15.47 -16.02 49.25
CA GLN A 847 16.24 -17.16 48.70
C GLN A 847 17.74 -16.91 48.82
N ARG A 848 18.21 -15.74 48.38
CA ARG A 848 19.63 -15.32 48.40
C ARG A 848 20.18 -15.25 49.82
N PHE A 849 19.40 -14.76 50.78
CA PHE A 849 19.80 -14.74 52.20
C PHE A 849 19.82 -16.13 52.82
N CYS A 850 18.70 -16.87 52.78
CA CYS A 850 18.54 -18.10 53.54
C CYS A 850 19.44 -19.24 53.03
N THR A 851 19.75 -19.30 51.73
CA THR A 851 20.47 -20.43 51.12
C THR A 851 21.89 -20.60 51.66
N GLY A 852 22.66 -19.52 51.83
CA GLY A 852 23.97 -19.59 52.51
C GLY A 852 23.86 -19.65 54.04
N PHE A 853 22.92 -18.87 54.60
CA PHE A 853 22.76 -18.71 56.05
C PHE A 853 22.41 -20.00 56.79
N CYS A 854 21.48 -20.81 56.26
CA CYS A 854 21.02 -22.04 56.93
C CYS A 854 22.16 -23.05 57.16
N PHE A 855 23.04 -23.25 56.17
CA PHE A 855 24.22 -24.11 56.30
C PHE A 855 25.26 -23.52 57.25
N THR A 856 25.47 -22.21 57.23
CA THR A 856 26.37 -21.57 58.22
C THR A 856 25.90 -21.85 59.64
N VAL A 857 24.59 -21.75 59.94
CA VAL A 857 24.06 -22.07 61.28
C VAL A 857 24.33 -23.53 61.67
N ILE A 858 24.14 -24.48 60.75
CA ILE A 858 24.44 -25.89 60.99
C ILE A 858 25.95 -26.09 61.24
N TYR A 859 26.82 -25.71 60.30
CA TYR A 859 28.24 -26.02 60.38
C TYR A 859 28.98 -25.19 61.43
N ALA A 860 28.56 -23.96 61.76
CA ALA A 860 29.10 -23.22 62.91
C ALA A 860 28.81 -23.93 64.24
N ALA A 861 27.61 -24.49 64.41
CA ALA A 861 27.24 -25.25 65.59
C ALA A 861 27.95 -26.62 65.65
N LEU A 862 28.10 -27.32 64.51
CA LEU A 862 28.92 -28.54 64.42
C LEU A 862 30.40 -28.26 64.72
N LEU A 863 30.99 -27.19 64.16
CA LEU A 863 32.38 -26.80 64.41
C LEU A 863 32.60 -26.46 65.88
N THR A 864 31.71 -25.67 66.47
CA THR A 864 31.77 -25.33 67.91
C THR A 864 31.71 -26.59 68.77
N LYS A 865 30.91 -27.58 68.36
CA LYS A 865 30.74 -28.86 69.05
C LYS A 865 31.94 -29.80 68.88
N THR A 866 32.53 -29.93 67.69
CA THR A 866 33.75 -30.72 67.47
C THR A 866 34.97 -30.05 68.12
N ASN A 867 35.09 -28.73 68.05
CA ASN A 867 36.14 -27.97 68.73
C ASN A 867 36.05 -28.08 70.27
N ARG A 868 34.82 -28.09 70.85
CA ARG A 868 34.62 -28.46 72.26
C ARG A 868 35.19 -29.85 72.56
N ILE A 869 34.87 -30.85 71.74
CA ILE A 869 35.35 -32.23 71.92
C ILE A 869 36.89 -32.27 71.81
N ALA A 870 37.47 -31.71 70.75
CA ALA A 870 38.92 -31.64 70.54
C ALA A 870 39.64 -31.03 71.75
N ARG A 871 39.22 -29.84 72.22
CA ARG A 871 39.85 -29.16 73.36
C ARG A 871 39.72 -29.91 74.69
N ILE A 872 38.63 -30.66 74.90
CA ILE A 872 38.48 -31.50 76.11
C ILE A 872 39.51 -32.63 76.10
N PHE A 873 39.66 -33.34 74.98
CA PHE A 873 40.59 -34.47 74.89
C PHE A 873 42.04 -34.05 74.78
N ASP A 874 42.34 -32.92 74.13
CA ASP A 874 43.71 -32.46 73.96
C ASP A 874 44.30 -31.94 75.27
N ALA A 875 43.54 -31.12 76.01
CA ALA A 875 43.94 -30.72 77.35
C ALA A 875 44.06 -31.92 78.30
N SER A 876 43.19 -32.93 78.18
CA SER A 876 43.27 -34.16 78.98
C SER A 876 44.55 -34.99 78.75
N LYS A 877 45.33 -34.74 77.69
CA LYS A 877 46.65 -35.37 77.49
C LYS A 877 47.77 -34.65 78.23
N HIS A 878 47.63 -33.34 78.44
CA HIS A 878 48.70 -32.47 78.93
C HIS A 878 48.47 -31.91 80.35
N SER A 879 47.23 -31.88 80.86
CA SER A 879 46.92 -31.40 82.21
C SER A 879 45.59 -31.91 82.75
N ALA A 880 45.50 -32.10 84.07
CA ALA A 880 44.24 -32.36 84.77
C ALA A 880 43.38 -31.08 85.00
N ARG A 881 43.87 -29.89 84.62
CA ARG A 881 43.16 -28.62 84.81
C ARG A 881 42.02 -28.48 83.79
N ARG A 882 40.84 -28.04 84.25
CA ARG A 882 39.68 -27.82 83.37
C ARG A 882 39.99 -26.75 82.30
N PRO A 883 39.80 -27.02 81.00
CA PRO A 883 40.09 -26.05 79.94
C PRO A 883 39.17 -24.83 79.98
N SER A 884 39.68 -23.70 79.51
CA SER A 884 38.86 -22.50 79.23
C SER A 884 37.89 -22.75 78.06
N LEU A 885 36.87 -21.89 77.93
CA LEU A 885 35.91 -21.87 76.80
C LEU A 885 34.99 -23.12 76.65
N ILE A 886 34.83 -23.94 77.70
CA ILE A 886 33.87 -25.07 77.74
C ILE A 886 32.46 -24.66 78.23
N SER A 887 32.25 -23.41 78.68
CA SER A 887 30.94 -22.96 79.13
C SER A 887 29.91 -22.90 77.98
N PRO A 888 28.63 -23.26 78.19
CA PRO A 888 27.58 -23.11 77.17
C PRO A 888 27.47 -21.68 76.64
N LYS A 889 27.64 -20.66 77.51
CA LYS A 889 27.63 -19.25 77.11
C LYS A 889 28.78 -18.91 76.15
N SER A 890 30.00 -19.40 76.42
CA SER A 890 31.14 -19.21 75.50
C SER A 890 31.01 -20.00 74.20
N GLN A 891 30.29 -21.13 74.20
CA GLN A 891 30.02 -21.90 72.97
C GLN A 891 29.01 -21.18 72.08
N LEU A 892 27.92 -20.66 72.64
CA LEU A 892 26.98 -19.83 71.88
C LEU A 892 27.66 -18.57 71.31
N LEU A 893 28.56 -17.93 72.06
CA LEU A 893 29.32 -16.78 71.57
C LEU A 893 30.21 -17.14 70.36
N ILE A 894 30.98 -18.22 70.43
CA ILE A 894 31.81 -18.70 69.30
C ILE A 894 30.93 -19.02 68.08
N CYS A 895 29.81 -19.72 68.29
CA CYS A 895 28.87 -20.04 67.22
C CYS A 895 28.26 -18.78 66.59
N SER A 896 27.90 -17.78 67.41
CA SER A 896 27.35 -16.50 66.96
C SER A 896 28.36 -15.68 66.14
N ILE A 897 29.64 -15.70 66.51
CA ILE A 897 30.71 -15.03 65.74
C ILE A 897 30.84 -15.66 64.35
N LEU A 898 30.89 -16.99 64.27
CA LEU A 898 30.95 -17.72 62.99
C LEU A 898 29.71 -17.46 62.12
N VAL A 899 28.51 -17.40 62.70
CA VAL A 899 27.28 -17.04 61.97
C VAL A 899 27.29 -15.58 61.50
N SER A 900 27.82 -14.65 62.30
CA SER A 900 27.84 -13.22 61.96
C SER A 900 28.65 -12.90 60.70
N ILE A 901 29.69 -13.68 60.40
CA ILE A 901 30.50 -13.53 59.19
C ILE A 901 29.64 -13.72 57.94
N GLN A 902 28.76 -14.73 57.91
CA GLN A 902 27.85 -14.96 56.78
C GLN A 902 26.82 -13.83 56.64
N ILE A 903 26.33 -13.26 57.74
CA ILE A 903 25.39 -12.12 57.70
C ILE A 903 26.06 -10.93 57.01
N VAL A 904 27.31 -10.61 57.36
CA VAL A 904 28.06 -9.51 56.72
C VAL A 904 28.26 -9.77 55.22
N ILE A 905 28.66 -10.99 54.82
CA ILE A 905 28.82 -11.37 53.41
C ILE A 905 27.52 -11.14 52.63
N VAL A 906 26.39 -11.61 53.16
CA VAL A 906 25.09 -11.47 52.48
C VAL A 906 24.61 -10.02 52.42
N VAL A 907 24.79 -9.23 53.49
CA VAL A 907 24.42 -7.81 53.51
C VAL A 907 25.23 -7.01 52.49
N VAL A 908 26.55 -7.18 52.44
CA VAL A 908 27.41 -6.54 51.43
C VAL A 908 26.98 -6.96 50.02
N TRP A 909 26.68 -8.23 49.80
CA TRP A 909 26.26 -8.74 48.50
C TRP A 909 24.90 -8.19 48.06
N GLN A 910 23.93 -8.04 48.97
CA GLN A 910 22.61 -7.46 48.69
C GLN A 910 22.67 -5.95 48.43
N LEU A 911 23.62 -5.23 49.05
CA LEU A 911 23.87 -3.81 48.77
C LEU A 911 24.53 -3.58 47.41
N ALA A 912 25.47 -4.44 47.01
CA ALA A 912 26.16 -4.36 45.72
C ALA A 912 25.28 -4.80 44.53
N SER A 913 24.41 -5.79 44.73
CA SER A 913 23.46 -6.30 43.73
C SER A 913 22.14 -6.62 44.44
N PRO A 914 21.10 -5.79 44.32
CA PRO A 914 19.81 -6.07 44.93
C PRO A 914 19.10 -7.20 44.18
N ALA A 915 18.73 -8.27 44.90
CA ALA A 915 17.97 -9.36 44.31
C ALA A 915 16.62 -8.88 43.76
N ARG A 916 16.36 -9.15 42.48
CA ARG A 916 15.12 -8.81 41.75
C ARG A 916 14.61 -9.99 40.93
N ALA A 917 13.32 -10.03 40.66
CA ALA A 917 12.73 -10.88 39.63
C ALA A 917 12.84 -10.20 38.25
N ILE A 918 13.31 -10.92 37.23
CA ILE A 918 13.51 -10.42 35.87
C ILE A 918 12.93 -11.40 34.85
N HIS A 919 12.55 -10.87 33.68
CA HIS A 919 12.21 -11.65 32.51
C HIS A 919 13.47 -11.92 31.69
N HIS A 920 13.77 -13.19 31.47
CA HIS A 920 14.92 -13.67 30.70
C HIS A 920 14.40 -14.38 29.44
N TYR A 921 14.88 -13.95 28.27
CA TYR A 921 14.44 -14.43 26.95
C TYR A 921 15.59 -15.20 26.29
N PRO A 922 15.76 -16.51 26.55
CA PRO A 922 16.83 -17.31 25.94
C PRO A 922 16.58 -17.55 24.44
N THR A 923 15.31 -17.61 24.03
CA THR A 923 14.86 -17.62 22.64
C THR A 923 13.84 -16.49 22.43
N ARG A 924 13.35 -16.30 21.20
CA ARG A 924 12.23 -15.36 20.94
C ARG A 924 10.87 -15.87 21.43
N GLU A 925 10.74 -17.17 21.64
CA GLU A 925 9.49 -17.84 21.99
C GLU A 925 9.39 -18.14 23.50
N ASP A 926 10.51 -18.03 24.23
CA ASP A 926 10.58 -18.23 25.68
C ASP A 926 10.57 -16.91 26.46
N ASN A 927 9.66 -16.77 27.43
CA ASN A 927 9.63 -15.68 28.40
C ASN A 927 9.79 -16.23 29.82
N MET A 928 11.03 -16.40 30.30
CA MET A 928 11.29 -17.02 31.61
C MET A 928 11.30 -15.99 32.74
N LEU A 929 10.45 -16.15 33.76
CA LEU A 929 10.47 -15.33 34.97
C LEU A 929 11.38 -15.97 36.02
N VAL A 930 12.51 -15.32 36.32
CA VAL A 930 13.57 -15.84 37.20
C VAL A 930 14.11 -14.76 38.14
N CYS A 931 14.70 -15.14 39.27
CA CYS A 931 15.52 -14.19 40.01
C CYS A 931 16.83 -13.93 39.25
N ASP A 932 17.25 -12.67 39.15
CA ASP A 932 18.49 -12.22 38.50
C ASP A 932 19.71 -13.09 38.85
N SER A 933 19.84 -13.42 40.13
CA SER A 933 20.95 -14.24 40.66
C SER A 933 21.01 -15.70 40.16
N TYR A 934 20.02 -16.19 39.40
CA TYR A 934 20.07 -17.51 38.73
C TYR A 934 20.59 -17.45 37.30
N VAL A 935 20.61 -16.30 36.64
CA VAL A 935 21.11 -16.22 35.25
C VAL A 935 22.61 -16.46 35.24
N ASP A 936 23.33 -15.79 36.13
CA ASP A 936 24.79 -15.87 36.26
C ASP A 936 25.28 -16.92 37.28
N ALA A 937 26.59 -17.20 37.24
CA ALA A 937 27.30 -17.97 38.26
C ALA A 937 27.29 -17.32 39.66
N SER A 938 26.79 -16.08 39.78
CA SER A 938 26.68 -15.27 41.00
C SER A 938 26.10 -16.03 42.20
N TYR A 939 25.15 -16.95 42.00
CA TYR A 939 24.56 -17.74 43.09
C TYR A 939 25.59 -18.56 43.89
N THR A 940 26.72 -18.94 43.29
CA THR A 940 27.78 -19.73 43.94
C THR A 940 28.43 -19.00 45.13
N ILE A 941 28.39 -17.66 45.14
CA ILE A 941 28.89 -16.82 46.23
C ILE A 941 28.22 -17.17 47.57
N ALA A 942 26.94 -17.56 47.55
CA ALA A 942 26.18 -17.96 48.73
C ALA A 942 26.79 -19.17 49.47
N PHE A 943 27.46 -20.08 48.74
CA PHE A 943 27.98 -21.34 49.27
C PHE A 943 29.45 -21.29 49.68
N PHE A 944 30.21 -20.26 49.29
CA PHE A 944 31.65 -20.20 49.52
C PHE A 944 32.05 -20.36 50.99
N TYR A 945 31.49 -19.54 51.89
CA TYR A 945 31.79 -19.62 53.32
C TYR A 945 31.25 -20.89 54.01
N PRO A 946 30.01 -21.37 53.72
CA PRO A 946 29.56 -22.71 54.12
C PRO A 946 30.53 -23.84 53.73
N VAL A 947 31.09 -23.84 52.51
CA VAL A 947 32.07 -24.84 52.06
C VAL A 947 33.36 -24.75 52.89
N VAL A 948 33.87 -23.56 53.17
CA VAL A 948 35.02 -23.37 54.07
C VAL A 948 34.74 -23.94 55.46
N LEU A 949 33.55 -23.72 56.02
CA LEU A 949 33.14 -24.32 57.29
C LEU A 949 33.05 -25.85 57.23
N ILE A 950 32.54 -26.43 56.13
CA ILE A 950 32.50 -27.88 55.93
C ILE A 950 33.91 -28.48 55.91
N VAL A 951 34.86 -27.86 55.20
CA VAL A 951 36.26 -28.32 55.15
C VAL A 951 36.89 -28.29 56.54
N ILE A 952 36.77 -27.17 57.27
CA ILE A 952 37.30 -27.03 58.63
C ILE A 952 36.64 -28.05 59.58
N CYS A 953 35.31 -28.21 59.52
CA CYS A 953 34.59 -29.24 60.30
C CYS A 953 35.10 -30.65 60.01
N THR A 954 35.41 -30.95 58.75
CA THR A 954 35.91 -32.27 58.32
C THR A 954 37.32 -32.54 58.85
N VAL A 955 38.20 -31.54 58.86
CA VAL A 955 39.52 -31.63 59.51
C VAL A 955 39.37 -31.91 61.00
N TYR A 956 38.52 -31.17 61.72
CA TYR A 956 38.26 -31.43 63.14
C TYR A 956 37.60 -32.80 63.40
N ALA A 957 36.75 -33.29 62.49
CA ALA A 957 36.18 -34.64 62.57
C ALA A 957 37.26 -35.73 62.41
N VAL A 958 38.22 -35.56 61.49
CA VAL A 958 39.37 -36.47 61.33
C VAL A 958 40.27 -36.43 62.56
N LEU A 959 40.55 -35.26 63.13
CA LEU A 959 41.35 -35.13 64.36
C LEU A 959 40.69 -35.80 65.57
N THR A 960 39.35 -35.77 65.65
CA THR A 960 38.57 -36.36 66.76
C THR A 960 38.23 -37.85 66.57
N ARG A 961 38.63 -38.49 65.46
CA ARG A 961 38.31 -39.91 65.17
C ARG A 961 38.96 -40.94 66.09
N LYS A 962 40.08 -40.59 66.74
CA LYS A 962 40.86 -41.50 67.62
C LYS A 962 40.42 -41.45 69.11
N ILE A 963 39.27 -40.84 69.40
CA ILE A 963 38.72 -40.71 70.75
C ILE A 963 38.04 -42.04 71.16
N PRO A 964 38.26 -42.58 72.37
CA PRO A 964 37.74 -43.89 72.78
C PRO A 964 36.19 -43.94 72.87
N GLU A 965 35.65 -45.14 72.65
CA GLU A 965 34.22 -45.41 72.36
C GLU A 965 33.21 -45.01 73.46
N ALA A 966 33.67 -44.66 74.67
CA ALA A 966 32.83 -44.08 75.71
C ALA A 966 32.11 -42.78 75.28
N PHE A 967 32.58 -42.12 74.20
CA PHE A 967 31.93 -40.97 73.57
C PHE A 967 31.61 -41.22 72.08
N ASN A 968 30.77 -42.22 71.78
CA ASN A 968 30.26 -42.55 70.44
C ASN A 968 29.71 -41.37 69.59
N GLU A 969 29.45 -40.21 70.20
CA GLU A 969 29.01 -38.99 69.52
C GLU A 969 30.02 -38.47 68.47
N SER A 970 31.33 -38.64 68.65
CA SER A 970 32.34 -38.20 67.65
C SER A 970 32.25 -38.96 66.33
N LYS A 971 32.00 -40.29 66.38
CA LYS A 971 31.83 -41.17 65.22
C LYS A 971 30.63 -40.76 64.36
N HIS A 972 29.52 -40.41 65.00
CA HIS A 972 28.33 -39.91 64.31
C HIS A 972 28.56 -38.55 63.63
N ILE A 973 29.32 -37.65 64.27
CA ILE A 973 29.70 -36.37 63.64
C ILE A 973 30.63 -36.59 62.45
N GLY A 974 31.62 -37.49 62.57
CA GLY A 974 32.50 -37.86 61.45
C GLY A 974 31.73 -38.39 60.24
N PHE A 975 30.82 -39.35 60.46
CA PHE A 975 29.95 -39.87 59.40
C PHE A 975 29.10 -38.77 58.74
N THR A 976 28.50 -37.88 59.55
CA THR A 976 27.71 -36.74 59.05
C THR A 976 28.54 -35.82 58.14
N MET A 977 29.79 -35.52 58.53
CA MET A 977 30.68 -34.67 57.73
C MET A 977 31.11 -35.36 56.43
N TYR A 978 31.48 -36.64 56.45
CA TYR A 978 31.91 -37.35 55.25
C TYR A 978 30.77 -37.47 54.22
N THR A 979 29.56 -37.85 54.65
CA THR A 979 28.39 -37.91 53.74
C THR A 979 28.01 -36.53 53.21
N THR A 980 28.13 -35.48 54.03
CA THR A 980 27.94 -34.09 53.60
C THR A 980 28.90 -33.70 52.48
N CYS A 981 30.20 -33.98 52.61
CA CYS A 981 31.19 -33.65 51.58
C CYS A 981 30.88 -34.32 50.23
N VAL A 982 30.45 -35.59 50.23
CA VAL A 982 30.07 -36.31 49.00
C VAL A 982 28.87 -35.63 48.31
N ILE A 983 27.84 -35.23 49.07
CA ILE A 983 26.66 -34.54 48.52
C ILE A 983 27.04 -33.21 47.85
N TRP A 984 27.86 -32.40 48.52
CA TRP A 984 28.27 -31.10 47.98
C TRP A 984 29.21 -31.21 46.78
N LEU A 985 30.11 -32.20 46.75
CA LEU A 985 30.96 -32.46 45.58
C LEU A 985 30.15 -32.92 44.37
N ALA A 986 29.07 -33.69 44.57
CA ALA A 986 28.17 -34.11 43.50
C ALA A 986 27.26 -32.98 42.98
N PHE A 987 26.92 -32.00 43.83
CA PHE A 987 26.06 -30.88 43.45
C PHE A 987 26.71 -29.90 42.47
N VAL A 988 28.01 -29.60 42.63
CA VAL A 988 28.72 -28.62 41.79
C VAL A 988 28.59 -28.91 40.28
N PRO A 989 28.94 -30.11 39.75
CA PRO A 989 28.77 -30.40 38.33
C PRO A 989 27.29 -30.43 37.89
N LEU A 990 26.37 -30.86 38.77
CA LEU A 990 24.93 -30.89 38.47
C LEU A 990 24.33 -29.48 38.30
N TYR A 991 24.79 -28.51 39.10
CA TYR A 991 24.35 -27.11 39.02
C TYR A 991 24.74 -26.47 37.69
N PHE A 992 26.00 -26.64 37.25
CA PHE A 992 26.46 -26.10 35.97
C PHE A 992 25.92 -26.89 34.76
N GLY A 993 25.79 -28.21 34.86
CA GLY A 993 25.21 -29.04 33.79
C GLY A 993 23.72 -28.74 33.50
N THR A 994 23.00 -28.11 34.45
CA THR A 994 21.60 -27.67 34.27
C THR A 994 21.48 -26.17 33.94
N ALA A 995 22.54 -25.56 33.40
CA ALA A 995 22.55 -24.16 32.97
C ALA A 995 21.56 -23.85 31.82
N SER A 996 21.20 -24.81 30.97
CA SER A 996 20.18 -24.62 29.91
C SER A 996 18.73 -24.67 30.44
N HIS A 997 18.46 -25.38 31.54
CA HIS A 997 17.11 -25.64 32.03
C HIS A 997 16.93 -25.14 33.47
N VAL A 998 16.56 -23.87 33.62
CA VAL A 998 16.36 -23.21 34.94
C VAL A 998 15.45 -24.01 35.90
N PRO A 999 14.30 -24.58 35.49
CA PRO A 999 13.43 -25.33 36.40
C PRO A 999 14.11 -26.57 37.01
N LEU A 1000 14.95 -27.27 36.24
CA LEU A 1000 15.72 -28.42 36.72
C LEU A 1000 16.85 -28.00 37.66
N ARG A 1001 17.50 -26.86 37.38
CA ARG A 1001 18.56 -26.27 38.23
C ARG A 1001 18.05 -25.86 39.61
N VAL A 1002 16.89 -25.19 39.65
CA VAL A 1002 16.25 -24.77 40.91
C VAL A 1002 15.78 -26.01 41.70
N THR A 1003 15.17 -27.00 41.04
CA THR A 1003 14.72 -28.23 41.71
C THR A 1003 15.88 -29.05 42.27
N SER A 1004 16.96 -29.26 41.49
CA SER A 1004 18.11 -30.06 41.93
C SER A 1004 18.81 -29.44 43.15
N MET A 1005 18.89 -28.11 43.19
CA MET A 1005 19.38 -27.36 44.35
C MET A 1005 18.46 -27.56 45.57
N ALA A 1006 17.15 -27.42 45.42
CA ALA A 1006 16.19 -27.60 46.52
C ALA A 1006 16.22 -29.03 47.12
N VAL A 1007 16.38 -30.05 46.28
CA VAL A 1007 16.55 -31.45 46.69
C VAL A 1007 17.88 -31.65 47.41
N THR A 1008 18.99 -31.11 46.88
CA THR A 1008 20.32 -31.20 47.51
C THR A 1008 20.33 -30.57 48.91
N ILE A 1009 19.71 -29.40 49.05
CA ILE A 1009 19.60 -28.68 50.33
C ILE A 1009 18.84 -29.54 51.36
N SER A 1010 17.68 -30.07 50.95
CA SER A 1010 16.85 -30.95 51.79
C SER A 1010 17.55 -32.27 52.14
N LEU A 1011 18.38 -32.81 51.25
CA LEU A 1011 19.14 -34.05 51.47
C LEU A 1011 20.27 -33.85 52.49
N SER A 1012 21.00 -32.74 52.40
CA SER A 1012 22.06 -32.39 53.36
C SER A 1012 21.50 -32.18 54.79
N ALA A 1013 20.33 -31.53 54.91
CA ALA A 1013 19.60 -31.41 56.16
C ALA A 1013 19.16 -32.79 56.72
N SER A 1014 18.64 -33.66 55.86
CA SER A 1014 18.19 -35.01 56.21
C SER A 1014 19.33 -35.90 56.72
N VAL A 1015 20.51 -35.84 56.10
CA VAL A 1015 21.72 -36.53 56.59
C VAL A 1015 22.11 -36.05 57.98
N THR A 1016 22.06 -34.73 58.23
CA THR A 1016 22.40 -34.14 59.53
C THR A 1016 21.41 -34.58 60.62
N LEU A 1017 20.12 -34.61 60.32
CA LEU A 1017 19.08 -35.07 61.23
C LEU A 1017 19.24 -36.57 61.55
N ALA A 1018 19.35 -37.40 60.51
CA ALA A 1018 19.45 -38.86 60.65
C ALA A 1018 20.72 -39.30 61.39
N CYS A 1019 21.88 -38.75 61.03
CA CYS A 1019 23.16 -39.22 61.57
C CYS A 1019 23.42 -38.76 63.01
N LEU A 1020 22.96 -37.56 63.39
CA LEU A 1020 23.27 -36.95 64.70
C LEU A 1020 22.18 -37.13 65.76
N PHE A 1021 20.91 -37.16 65.34
CA PHE A 1021 19.77 -37.18 66.26
C PHE A 1021 19.08 -38.54 66.33
N ALA A 1022 18.98 -39.31 65.24
CA ALA A 1022 18.30 -40.62 65.29
C ALA A 1022 18.91 -41.62 66.31
N PRO A 1023 20.25 -41.75 66.44
CA PRO A 1023 20.85 -42.62 67.48
C PRO A 1023 20.47 -42.19 68.91
N LYS A 1024 20.23 -40.89 69.12
CA LYS A 1024 19.86 -40.32 70.43
C LYS A 1024 18.36 -40.43 70.69
N MET A 1025 17.53 -40.25 69.66
CA MET A 1025 16.09 -40.55 69.72
C MET A 1025 15.84 -42.01 70.05
N TYR A 1026 16.59 -42.94 69.45
CA TYR A 1026 16.52 -44.36 69.78
C TYR A 1026 16.79 -44.63 71.26
N ILE A 1027 17.85 -44.04 71.83
CA ILE A 1027 18.17 -44.17 73.26
C ILE A 1027 17.10 -43.51 74.16
N ILE A 1028 16.56 -42.36 73.76
CA ILE A 1028 15.60 -41.60 74.59
C ILE A 1028 14.19 -42.23 74.57
N LEU A 1029 13.76 -42.83 73.45
CA LEU A 1029 12.42 -43.36 73.25
C LEU A 1029 12.32 -44.88 73.43
N ILE A 1030 13.29 -45.65 72.94
CA ILE A 1030 13.20 -47.13 72.86
C ILE A 1030 14.04 -47.82 73.93
N ARG A 1031 15.17 -47.23 74.36
CA ARG A 1031 16.09 -47.81 75.36
C ARG A 1031 16.36 -46.87 76.55
N PRO A 1032 15.31 -46.46 77.30
CA PRO A 1032 15.43 -45.49 78.40
C PRO A 1032 16.33 -45.96 79.55
N GLU A 1033 16.57 -47.27 79.70
CA GLU A 1033 17.48 -47.84 80.68
C GLU A 1033 18.96 -47.46 80.44
N ARG A 1034 19.30 -47.01 79.23
CA ARG A 1034 20.62 -46.43 78.90
C ARG A 1034 20.73 -44.93 79.18
N ASN A 1035 19.64 -44.29 79.63
CA ASN A 1035 19.57 -42.84 79.89
C ASN A 1035 19.90 -42.46 81.35
N VAL A 1036 20.90 -43.13 81.95
CA VAL A 1036 21.33 -42.92 83.35
C VAL A 1036 22.80 -42.54 83.44
N ARG A 1037 23.12 -41.67 84.41
CA ARG A 1037 24.44 -41.01 84.55
C ARG A 1037 25.60 -41.98 84.83
N GLY A 1038 25.32 -43.18 85.35
CA GLY A 1038 26.32 -44.18 85.72
C GLY A 1038 27.04 -44.84 84.53
N ASN A 1039 26.38 -44.98 83.38
CA ASN A 1039 26.95 -45.64 82.19
C ASN A 1039 27.76 -44.70 81.27
N LEU A 1040 28.02 -43.46 81.72
CA LEU A 1040 28.73 -42.42 80.96
C LEU A 1040 30.10 -42.04 81.56
N MET A 1041 30.57 -42.78 82.57
CA MET A 1041 31.90 -42.65 83.15
C MET A 1041 32.48 -44.04 83.45
N PRO A 1042 33.76 -44.32 83.18
CA PRO A 1042 34.38 -45.57 83.60
C PRO A 1042 34.49 -45.63 85.13
N SER A 1043 34.25 -46.82 85.70
CA SER A 1043 34.26 -47.07 87.14
C SER A 1043 35.65 -46.83 87.75
N ARG A 1044 35.76 -45.84 88.63
CA ARG A 1044 36.99 -45.56 89.39
C ARG A 1044 37.09 -46.53 90.58
N TRP A 1045 38.16 -47.31 90.61
CA TRP A 1045 38.44 -48.31 91.65
C TRP A 1045 38.39 -47.72 93.07
N ARG A 1046 37.83 -48.49 94.02
CA ARG A 1046 37.85 -48.19 95.46
C ARG A 1046 38.61 -49.29 96.19
N SER A 1047 39.68 -48.94 96.89
CA SER A 1047 40.53 -49.87 97.65
C SER A 1047 39.91 -50.25 99.00
N GLY A 1048 40.18 -51.47 99.48
CA GLY A 1048 39.83 -51.88 100.85
C GLY A 1048 40.04 -53.36 101.19
N ARG A 1049 41.20 -53.67 101.82
CA ARG A 1049 41.62 -54.95 102.46
C ARG A 1049 41.75 -56.19 101.53
N GLY A 1050 42.80 -57.00 101.62
CA GLY A 1050 44.06 -56.89 102.37
C GLY A 1050 44.83 -58.23 102.40
N GLY A 1051 46.17 -58.22 102.48
CA GLY A 1051 46.96 -59.46 102.68
C GLY A 1051 48.38 -59.47 102.10
N ARG A 1052 49.37 -59.14 102.95
CA ARG A 1052 50.77 -59.64 103.00
C ARG A 1052 51.59 -59.84 101.70
N GLY A 1053 52.74 -59.16 101.60
CA GLY A 1053 53.84 -59.50 100.67
C GLY A 1053 54.91 -58.41 100.60
N ALA A 1054 56.17 -58.74 100.90
CA ALA A 1054 57.27 -57.81 101.16
C ALA A 1054 57.86 -57.07 99.95
N ALA A 1055 58.32 -55.82 100.21
CA ALA A 1055 59.66 -55.23 99.90
C ALA A 1055 60.26 -55.23 98.46
N PRO A 1056 61.17 -54.29 98.13
CA PRO A 1056 61.03 -53.53 96.88
C PRO A 1056 62.24 -53.47 95.92
N GLY A 1057 62.01 -52.92 94.72
CA GLY A 1057 63.00 -52.58 93.68
C GLY A 1057 62.59 -53.14 92.31
N ALA A 1058 63.05 -52.64 91.16
CA ALA A 1058 63.72 -51.37 90.83
C ALA A 1058 63.61 -51.13 89.29
N VAL A 1059 63.75 -49.87 88.86
CA VAL A 1059 64.41 -49.39 87.61
C VAL A 1059 64.25 -50.18 86.28
N CYS A 1060 63.61 -49.50 85.31
CA CYS A 1060 63.88 -49.44 83.85
C CYS A 1060 64.13 -50.66 82.95
N ALA A 1061 63.36 -50.64 81.84
CA ALA A 1061 63.79 -50.81 80.44
C ALA A 1061 64.09 -52.24 79.90
N ALA A 1062 64.25 -52.27 78.56
CA ALA A 1062 64.75 -53.37 77.73
C ALA A 1062 63.82 -54.61 77.56
N LEU A 1063 63.88 -55.41 76.48
CA LEU A 1063 64.49 -55.28 75.14
C LEU A 1063 63.87 -56.36 74.21
N VAL A 1064 63.74 -56.03 72.91
CA VAL A 1064 64.16 -56.79 71.70
C VAL A 1064 63.98 -58.32 71.55
N GLY A 1065 63.71 -58.70 70.29
CA GLY A 1065 63.88 -60.05 69.70
C GLY A 1065 63.11 -60.13 68.36
N ALA A 1066 63.60 -59.69 67.20
CA ALA A 1066 64.78 -60.15 66.43
C ALA A 1066 64.69 -61.65 66.05
N ALA A 1067 64.98 -62.17 64.85
CA ALA A 1067 65.43 -61.67 63.54
C ALA A 1067 65.48 -62.91 62.57
N PRO A 1068 66.46 -63.18 61.67
CA PRO A 1068 66.36 -62.77 60.25
C PRO A 1068 66.91 -63.72 59.13
N LEU A 1069 66.73 -63.32 57.84
CA LEU A 1069 67.71 -63.42 56.70
C LEU A 1069 68.11 -64.85 56.16
N PRO A 1070 69.06 -65.07 55.19
CA PRO A 1070 69.80 -64.18 54.23
C PRO A 1070 70.10 -64.67 52.75
N ARG A 1071 70.65 -63.74 51.90
CA ARG A 1071 71.83 -63.87 50.94
C ARG A 1071 71.75 -64.58 49.55
N PRO A 1072 72.79 -64.50 48.64
CA PRO A 1072 73.97 -63.58 48.48
C PRO A 1072 74.46 -63.16 47.03
N ALA A 1073 75.35 -62.13 46.95
CA ALA A 1073 76.61 -61.98 46.11
C ALA A 1073 76.60 -62.01 44.52
N THR A 1074 77.51 -61.43 43.70
CA THR A 1074 78.70 -60.50 43.82
C THR A 1074 79.11 -59.82 42.46
N THR A 1075 80.04 -58.83 42.51
CA THR A 1075 80.74 -57.93 41.53
C THR A 1075 81.55 -58.58 40.35
N PRO A 1076 82.02 -57.88 39.25
CA PRO A 1076 82.83 -56.63 39.22
C PRO A 1076 82.64 -55.63 38.02
N SER A 1077 83.69 -54.84 37.69
CA SER A 1077 83.73 -53.47 37.09
C SER A 1077 84.43 -53.31 35.71
N THR A 1078 84.08 -52.27 34.91
CA THR A 1078 84.99 -51.22 34.33
C THR A 1078 84.29 -50.15 33.43
N ASP A 1079 84.72 -48.88 33.54
CA ASP A 1079 84.97 -47.80 32.52
C ASP A 1079 83.89 -47.32 31.50
N LEU A 1080 83.81 -46.05 31.02
CA LEU A 1080 84.66 -44.83 31.14
C LEU A 1080 83.89 -43.49 30.88
N SER A 1081 84.30 -42.37 31.53
CA SER A 1081 84.29 -40.93 31.08
C SER A 1081 82.99 -40.18 30.68
N THR A 1082 82.74 -38.87 30.98
CA THR A 1082 83.48 -37.78 31.69
C THR A 1082 82.60 -36.52 31.93
N LEU A 1083 82.85 -35.78 33.04
CA LEU A 1083 82.85 -34.29 33.24
C LEU A 1083 81.55 -33.44 33.00
N ASP A 1084 81.26 -32.34 33.72
CA ASP A 1084 81.64 -31.87 35.08
C ASP A 1084 80.73 -30.70 35.58
N ALA A 1085 80.70 -30.46 36.90
CA ALA A 1085 80.52 -29.22 37.71
C ALA A 1085 79.79 -27.93 37.19
N THR A 1086 79.11 -27.08 37.98
CA THR A 1086 78.70 -27.09 39.42
C THR A 1086 77.56 -26.08 39.72
N GLU A 1087 76.88 -26.31 40.85
CA GLU A 1087 75.90 -25.45 41.58
C GLU A 1087 76.58 -24.26 42.34
N PRO A 1088 75.91 -23.32 43.09
CA PRO A 1088 74.77 -23.59 44.01
C PRO A 1088 73.74 -22.47 44.45
N SER A 1089 72.63 -22.96 45.04
CA SER A 1089 71.99 -22.52 46.31
C SER A 1089 71.12 -21.24 46.52
N THR A 1090 69.96 -21.51 47.15
CA THR A 1090 69.32 -20.83 48.33
C THR A 1090 68.38 -19.60 48.24
N SER A 1091 67.09 -19.91 48.45
CA SER A 1091 66.25 -19.48 49.61
C SER A 1091 65.41 -18.17 49.61
N THR A 1092 64.17 -18.33 50.08
CA THR A 1092 63.31 -17.43 50.91
C THR A 1092 62.87 -16.00 50.50
N ASP A 1093 61.54 -15.84 50.54
CA ASP A 1093 60.74 -14.75 51.19
C ASP A 1093 60.33 -13.45 50.45
N ARG A 1094 59.06 -13.07 50.74
CA ARG A 1094 58.45 -11.73 50.97
C ARG A 1094 58.56 -10.47 50.05
N GLN A 1095 57.36 -9.90 49.81
CA GLN A 1095 56.90 -8.48 49.99
C GLN A 1095 57.48 -7.26 49.21
N VAL A 1096 56.54 -6.55 48.55
CA VAL A 1096 56.15 -5.10 48.71
C VAL A 1096 57.17 -3.94 48.55
N GLN A 1097 56.96 -3.16 47.45
CA GLN A 1097 57.05 -1.69 47.22
C GLN A 1097 58.33 -0.82 47.36
N THR A 1098 58.39 0.18 46.44
CA THR A 1098 59.17 1.46 46.43
C THR A 1098 60.70 1.35 46.30
N GLU A 1099 61.47 2.30 45.71
CA GLU A 1099 61.28 3.75 45.47
C GLU A 1099 62.04 4.28 44.21
N GLU A 1100 62.39 5.58 44.10
CA GLU A 1100 62.67 6.34 42.84
C GLU A 1100 64.14 6.56 42.37
N LEU A 1101 64.27 7.05 41.11
CA LEU A 1101 65.11 8.16 40.60
C LEU A 1101 66.56 7.99 39.99
N SER A 1102 66.63 8.08 38.64
CA SER A 1102 67.64 8.83 37.80
C SER A 1102 69.11 8.34 37.70
N PRO A 1103 70.02 8.90 36.83
CA PRO A 1103 69.88 9.76 35.62
C PRO A 1103 70.77 9.39 34.37
N THR A 1104 70.53 10.04 33.20
CA THR A 1104 71.52 10.43 32.11
C THR A 1104 72.25 9.31 31.28
N GLN A 1105 72.78 9.49 30.04
CA GLN A 1105 73.01 10.66 29.15
C GLN A 1105 73.21 10.29 27.63
N ASN A 1106 72.79 11.19 26.70
CA ASN A 1106 73.37 11.63 25.39
C ASN A 1106 74.02 10.63 24.38
N ASN A 1107 73.52 10.50 23.14
CA ASN A 1107 73.76 11.28 21.87
C ASN A 1107 74.84 10.66 20.93
N GLY A 1108 74.75 10.68 19.60
CA GLY A 1108 73.67 11.12 18.69
C GLY A 1108 74.15 11.97 17.49
N MET A 1109 74.15 11.40 16.27
CA MET A 1109 74.29 12.05 14.93
C MET A 1109 73.91 11.01 13.85
N ILE A 1110 73.37 11.26 12.65
CA ILE A 1110 72.82 12.45 11.91
C ILE A 1110 71.95 11.83 10.77
N GLU A 1111 70.85 12.40 10.25
CA GLU A 1111 70.75 13.75 9.68
C GLU A 1111 69.42 14.54 9.89
N ARG A 1112 68.63 14.80 8.83
CA ARG A 1112 67.68 15.94 8.64
C ARG A 1112 66.39 15.48 7.92
N ASN A 1113 65.24 16.16 7.94
CA ASN A 1113 64.72 17.35 8.67
C ASN A 1113 63.16 17.30 8.65
N GLY A 1114 62.39 18.07 9.41
CA GLY A 1114 62.66 19.05 10.49
C GLY A 1114 61.42 19.92 10.79
N LEU A 1115 61.45 20.68 11.90
CA LEU A 1115 60.49 21.70 12.41
C LEU A 1115 59.37 21.28 13.39
N CYS A 1116 59.47 21.88 14.59
CA CYS A 1116 58.50 21.99 15.67
C CYS A 1116 58.26 23.50 15.97
N LEU A 1117 57.54 23.80 17.07
CA LEU A 1117 57.19 25.10 17.69
C LEU A 1117 55.72 25.54 17.43
N ASP A 1118 55.00 26.21 18.32
CA ASP A 1118 55.10 26.44 19.79
C ASP A 1118 53.81 27.21 20.22
N PRO A 1119 53.10 26.90 21.31
CA PRO A 1119 51.90 27.64 21.69
C PRO A 1119 52.18 28.86 22.60
N LYS A 1120 52.62 30.00 22.02
CA LYS A 1120 52.27 31.40 22.43
C LYS A 1120 53.16 32.50 21.79
N LYS A 1121 52.58 33.31 20.90
CA LYS A 1121 52.81 34.77 20.71
C LYS A 1121 51.61 35.31 19.91
N LEU A 1122 50.83 36.34 20.31
CA LEU A 1122 51.18 37.67 20.84
C LEU A 1122 51.92 38.49 19.74
N ALA A 1123 51.37 39.53 19.11
CA ALA A 1123 50.16 40.31 19.41
C ALA A 1123 49.48 40.89 18.13
N GLU A 1124 48.22 41.30 18.31
CA GLU A 1124 47.56 42.50 17.73
C GLU A 1124 47.63 42.82 16.23
N LEU A 1125 46.45 42.88 15.61
CA LEU A 1125 45.93 44.10 14.97
C LEU A 1125 44.38 44.03 14.86
N THR A 1126 43.71 44.81 15.72
CA THR A 1126 42.43 45.58 15.54
C THR A 1126 41.57 45.34 14.28
N ALA A 1127 40.22 45.31 14.28
CA ALA A 1127 39.15 45.66 15.24
C ALA A 1127 37.84 44.88 14.85
N GLY A 1128 36.68 44.92 15.53
CA GLY A 1128 36.20 45.74 16.64
C GLY A 1128 34.83 45.31 17.21
N LEU A 1129 34.21 46.19 18.01
CA LEU A 1129 32.94 46.09 18.77
C LEU A 1129 31.65 46.05 17.89
N PRO A 1130 30.39 45.96 18.44
CA PRO A 1130 29.94 45.79 19.84
C PRO A 1130 28.84 44.70 20.11
N THR A 1131 28.45 44.63 21.39
CA THR A 1131 27.37 43.89 22.08
C THR A 1131 25.96 44.52 21.99
N PHE A 1132 24.90 43.76 22.31
CA PHE A 1132 23.67 44.06 23.12
C PHE A 1132 22.75 42.80 22.99
N GLU A 1133 22.24 42.08 23.99
CA GLU A 1133 21.50 42.33 25.27
C GLU A 1133 19.96 42.46 25.11
N GLU A 1134 19.23 42.12 26.19
CA GLU A 1134 17.76 42.01 26.39
C GLU A 1134 17.02 40.74 25.88
N ALA A 1135 15.86 40.34 26.42
CA ALA A 1135 15.35 40.18 27.80
C ALA A 1135 13.84 39.83 27.75
N ASN A 1136 13.30 39.28 28.85
CA ASN A 1136 11.86 39.07 29.13
C ASN A 1136 11.11 38.02 28.26
N GLY A 1137 10.09 37.31 28.76
CA GLY A 1137 9.56 37.26 30.12
C GLY A 1137 8.03 37.30 30.17
N ALA A 1138 7.39 36.16 30.43
CA ALA A 1138 5.98 36.10 30.82
C ALA A 1138 5.77 34.98 31.86
N ALA A 1139 5.77 35.35 33.14
CA ALA A 1139 5.46 34.45 34.24
C ALA A 1139 4.05 34.74 34.77
N LEU A 1140 3.28 33.68 35.09
CA LEU A 1140 2.18 33.80 36.05
C LEU A 1140 2.29 32.73 37.15
N ARG A 1141 2.68 33.21 38.34
CA ARG A 1141 2.32 32.76 39.71
C ARG A 1141 2.12 31.25 39.95
N ARG A 1142 3.05 30.58 40.64
CA ARG A 1142 3.28 30.55 42.12
C ARG A 1142 2.30 29.67 42.91
N ARG A 1143 2.90 28.69 43.63
CA ARG A 1143 2.51 28.12 44.96
C ARG A 1143 1.18 27.33 45.02
N ALA A 1144 1.01 26.36 45.92
CA ALA A 1144 1.95 25.60 46.77
C ALA A 1144 1.26 24.33 47.30
N ALA A 1145 2.07 23.45 47.91
CA ALA A 1145 1.69 22.23 48.60
C ALA A 1145 0.42 22.29 49.48
N ALA A 1146 -0.35 21.19 49.46
CA ALA A 1146 -0.87 20.53 50.66
C ALA A 1146 -1.41 19.12 50.35
N GLU A 1147 -0.62 18.09 50.69
CA GLU A 1147 -1.19 16.93 51.40
C GLU A 1147 -1.56 17.41 52.82
N PRO A 1148 -2.64 16.91 53.46
CA PRO A 1148 -2.56 15.54 53.98
C PRO A 1148 -3.84 14.69 53.94
N ALA A 1149 -3.58 13.39 54.05
CA ALA A 1149 -4.51 12.29 54.24
C ALA A 1149 -5.66 12.50 55.25
N LEU A 1150 -6.77 11.80 54.99
CA LEU A 1150 -7.42 11.03 56.04
C LEU A 1150 -7.93 9.67 55.52
N ARG A 1151 -7.71 8.62 56.32
CA ARG A 1151 -8.19 7.26 56.07
C ARG A 1151 -9.62 7.10 56.58
N VAL A 1152 -10.45 6.36 55.85
CA VAL A 1152 -11.47 5.48 56.45
C VAL A 1152 -11.36 4.10 55.77
N ALA A 1153 -11.52 3.04 56.56
CA ALA A 1153 -11.34 1.64 56.15
C ALA A 1153 -12.69 0.89 56.13
N VAL A 1154 -12.64 -0.45 56.11
CA VAL A 1154 -13.76 -1.43 56.04
C VAL A 1154 -14.27 -1.61 54.60
N ALA A 1155 -14.00 -2.69 53.84
CA ALA A 1155 -13.68 -4.11 54.07
C ALA A 1155 -14.90 -5.07 54.15
N VAL A 1156 -14.82 -6.13 53.32
CA VAL A 1156 -15.41 -7.48 53.46
C VAL A 1156 -16.81 -7.79 52.87
N VAL A 1157 -16.78 -8.53 51.73
CA VAL A 1157 -17.61 -9.70 51.33
C VAL A 1157 -19.12 -9.54 51.04
N GLY A 1158 -19.46 -9.52 49.74
CA GLY A 1158 -19.82 -10.73 48.97
C GLY A 1158 -21.28 -11.23 48.93
N ALA A 1159 -21.85 -11.32 47.71
CA ALA A 1159 -22.84 -12.33 47.30
C ALA A 1159 -22.97 -12.44 45.76
N ARG A 1160 -23.11 -13.68 45.26
CA ARG A 1160 -23.69 -14.05 43.94
C ARG A 1160 -25.25 -14.09 44.08
N PRO A 1161 -26.10 -14.20 43.02
CA PRO A 1161 -25.82 -14.85 41.72
C PRO A 1161 -26.47 -14.25 40.44
N ALA A 1162 -26.04 -14.84 39.31
CA ALA A 1162 -26.78 -15.16 38.08
C ALA A 1162 -27.86 -14.22 37.51
N LEU A 1163 -27.60 -13.76 36.27
CA LEU A 1163 -28.31 -14.24 35.08
C LEU A 1163 -27.35 -14.28 33.89
#